data_AF-A0A3T0SYL7-F1
#
_entry.id   AF-A0A3T0SYL7-F1
#
_cell.length_a   1.000
_cell.length_b   1.000
_cell.length_c   1.000
_cell.angle_alpha   90.00
_cell.angle_beta   90.00
_cell.angle_gamma   90.00
#
_symmetry.space_group_name_H-M   'P 1'
#
loop_
_entity.id
_entity.type
_entity.pdbx_description
1 polymer ?
#
loop_
_entity_poly.entity_id
_entity_poly.type
_entity_poly.pdbx_seq_one_letter_code
_entity_poly.pdbx_strand_id
1 'polypeptide(L)'
;MNFTVAPGDGFLFAPDMPVTLAPYGKDPSSDNAEIARITSVSGDNVVLARGTEGSLPKIVQVGWVIAGTVTAGTLEAIEDAVLTKADQTYVDELVDGLDLRGDVRTVAGRTGNVVLSKADVGLNLVDNTSDAAKPVSAATQTALNAKYNASNPAGYVDAFQAGASAPVQSVAGKQGAVTLAKGDVGLGNVDNTSDASKPVSAATSSALALKAPLASPAFTGTPTGITKAHVGLGSVDNTTDAAKPVSTAQATAINLVSTRLRTVTATVGPSGSDYPRASYAHMSAAINAAITAVNSAGGGVVQVRGQWLAADLTGAISMRSNVWLRGEGYGTVLQMGGGGGRTINLSGITNARISDLRIDGSQMASSDGSIIVSNCDNISIDNLWSLDNLGPAIKLVASGGGTYGKITIDRCTLTSGGYGDTIFGGPSDASSVLSEVTITRCFIRQGQLGIFNSRSAINTVAMHKNLIQGNTVEGNITAGGEKIPHYHTSIVGNIVSAAQNSIGANITVFCDSNAGETDESKYINIVSNQVIGGRVYVQGQDIPLYQTSRVIVVGNNIEGIKDAGTDSNRGLEFQYLRDVVVSDNIVDGSARGVFLYACDSVSFNNNKVLNCDTNLYLSAGAGASTNLTYFNNTGMDNSAVTVPDDAYGSGWNGSLEVPTKNAIYDRIESSSSAPTGSAGGDLGGTYPNPTTPTAVHLTGSETITGVKSFSVPPSLTGLNDANGLPIFSTPGVASAVNYLSLSNAGAGGYPTLLPLGTDTNIGITLRTKGNGSFIFRPGTDSITAVQYKNAANVTMASIDSTNQRFAIGMSAAPTSTLQSGGSFATAVSASALTSATTMTGTQCSVELNTTATQTLPALATCQGRMYEFVNINAAAATIKGNGTELIGNVTTANTYTLPSGSAVTLKAFPSAWRVV
;
A
#
# COMPACT_ATOMS: atom_id res chain seq x y z
N MET A 1 20.88 14.30 14.99
CA MET A 1 19.73 13.52 15.51
C MET A 1 19.18 12.68 14.36
N ASN A 2 18.80 11.42 14.62
CA ASN A 2 18.22 10.53 13.60
C ASN A 2 16.70 10.70 13.59
N PHE A 3 16.13 10.91 12.41
CA PHE A 3 14.70 11.00 12.19
C PHE A 3 14.29 10.02 11.11
N THR A 4 13.09 9.47 11.23
CA THR A 4 12.47 8.64 10.20
C THR A 4 11.33 9.45 9.58
N VAL A 5 11.43 9.72 8.28
CA VAL A 5 10.36 10.38 7.51
C VAL A 5 9.28 9.36 7.12
N ALA A 6 8.17 9.82 6.53
CA ALA A 6 7.11 8.89 6.13
C ALA A 6 7.63 7.86 5.10
N PRO A 7 7.06 6.64 5.07
CA PRO A 7 7.56 5.58 4.20
C PRO A 7 7.63 6.02 2.74
N GLY A 8 8.80 5.91 2.14
CA GLY A 8 9.06 6.31 0.77
C GLY A 8 9.41 7.78 0.58
N ASP A 9 9.43 8.65 1.58
CA ASP A 9 9.80 10.06 1.41
C ASP A 9 11.31 10.31 1.50
N GLY A 10 12.11 9.31 1.85
CA GLY A 10 13.56 9.43 1.97
C GLY A 10 14.27 9.92 0.69
N PHE A 11 13.70 9.66 -0.49
CA PHE A 11 14.28 10.10 -1.78
C PHE A 11 14.19 11.61 -2.01
N LEU A 12 13.36 12.33 -1.26
CA LEU A 12 13.19 13.78 -1.39
C LEU A 12 14.37 14.57 -0.79
N PHE A 13 15.31 13.87 -0.17
CA PHE A 13 16.37 14.44 0.64
C PHE A 13 17.74 13.96 0.15
N ALA A 14 18.74 14.84 0.22
CA ALA A 14 20.13 14.54 -0.10
C ALA A 14 21.07 14.92 1.05
N PRO A 15 22.24 14.28 1.20
CA PRO A 15 23.29 14.77 2.08
C PRO A 15 23.68 16.22 1.77
N ASP A 16 24.04 16.96 2.80
CA ASP A 16 24.34 18.40 2.82
C ASP A 16 23.19 19.35 2.45
N MET A 17 21.96 18.84 2.28
CA MET A 17 20.79 19.66 1.99
C MET A 17 20.36 20.48 3.21
N PRO A 18 20.26 21.82 3.11
CA PRO A 18 19.65 22.64 4.16
C PRO A 18 18.14 22.41 4.20
N VAL A 19 17.59 22.34 5.40
CA VAL A 19 16.17 22.08 5.63
C VAL A 19 15.63 22.93 6.76
N THR A 20 14.35 23.26 6.66
CA THR A 20 13.59 23.92 7.73
C THR A 20 12.59 22.93 8.30
N LEU A 21 12.55 22.81 9.64
CA LEU A 21 11.59 22.00 10.36
C LEU A 21 10.54 22.90 11.00
N ALA A 22 9.25 22.64 10.77
CA ALA A 22 8.16 23.42 11.36
C ALA A 22 6.91 22.54 11.62
N PRO A 23 5.99 22.94 12.52
CA PRO A 23 4.74 22.23 12.75
C PRO A 23 3.89 22.08 11.47
N TYR A 24 3.27 20.90 11.27
CA TYR A 24 2.39 20.66 10.13
C TYR A 24 1.24 21.67 10.07
N GLY A 25 1.04 22.31 8.91
CA GLY A 25 -0.03 23.28 8.67
C GLY A 25 0.22 24.69 9.25
N LYS A 26 1.45 25.02 9.65
CA LYS A 26 1.86 26.37 10.04
C LYS A 26 3.01 26.86 9.16
N ASP A 27 2.97 28.13 8.79
CA ASP A 27 4.07 28.76 8.06
C ASP A 27 5.32 28.85 8.98
N PRO A 28 6.52 28.51 8.47
CA PRO A 28 7.76 28.62 9.23
C PRO A 28 8.06 30.07 9.61
N SER A 29 8.41 30.30 10.87
CA SER A 29 8.82 31.59 11.44
C SER A 29 9.93 31.38 12.47
N SER A 30 10.59 32.46 12.89
CA SER A 30 11.63 32.43 13.94
C SER A 30 11.16 31.84 15.27
N ASP A 31 9.85 31.90 15.55
CA ASP A 31 9.26 31.41 16.79
C ASP A 31 8.86 29.94 16.76
N ASN A 32 8.57 29.36 15.58
CA ASN A 32 8.02 28.01 15.46
C ASN A 32 8.86 27.04 14.60
N ALA A 33 9.94 27.49 13.96
CA ALA A 33 10.78 26.65 13.11
C ALA A 33 12.19 26.40 13.68
N GLU A 34 12.79 25.27 13.33
CA GLU A 34 14.20 24.94 13.60
C GLU A 34 14.92 24.70 12.28
N ILE A 35 16.17 25.15 12.17
CA ILE A 35 16.96 25.04 10.95
C ILE A 35 18.03 23.97 11.11
N ALA A 36 18.10 23.08 10.13
CA ALA A 36 19.03 21.97 10.14
C ALA A 36 19.64 21.73 8.76
N ARG A 37 20.65 20.88 8.72
CA ARG A 37 21.24 20.33 7.50
C ARG A 37 21.18 18.81 7.59
N ILE A 38 20.78 18.18 6.51
CA ILE A 38 20.82 16.72 6.37
C ILE A 38 22.28 16.30 6.20
N THR A 39 22.80 15.48 7.11
CA THR A 39 24.18 14.99 7.04
C THR A 39 24.29 13.62 6.37
N SER A 40 23.22 12.82 6.40
CA SER A 40 23.16 11.55 5.68
C SER A 40 21.70 11.07 5.52
N VAL A 41 21.46 10.31 4.45
CA VAL A 41 20.17 9.68 4.14
C VAL A 41 20.39 8.18 3.90
N SER A 42 19.58 7.32 4.50
CA SER A 42 19.60 5.87 4.29
C SER A 42 18.18 5.31 4.35
N GLY A 43 17.61 5.01 3.18
CA GLY A 43 16.17 4.75 3.07
C GLY A 43 15.36 5.96 3.55
N ASP A 44 14.38 5.73 4.42
CA ASP A 44 13.57 6.79 5.04
C ASP A 44 14.18 7.36 6.35
N ASN A 45 15.43 6.98 6.68
CA ASN A 45 16.14 7.55 7.82
C ASN A 45 17.03 8.72 7.36
N VAL A 46 16.77 9.90 7.93
CA VAL A 46 17.55 11.12 7.70
C VAL A 46 18.26 11.53 8.99
N VAL A 47 19.53 11.91 8.87
CA VAL A 47 20.32 12.43 9.99
C VAL A 47 20.44 13.92 9.85
N LEU A 48 20.05 14.67 10.88
CA LEU A 48 20.06 16.12 10.90
C LEU A 48 21.13 16.64 11.86
N ALA A 49 21.92 17.61 11.41
CA ALA A 49 22.73 18.48 12.25
C ALA A 49 22.10 19.87 12.31
N ARG A 50 22.13 20.53 13.47
CA ARG A 50 21.61 21.90 13.60
C ARG A 50 22.40 22.86 12.71
N GLY A 51 21.69 23.77 12.03
CA GLY A 51 22.29 24.93 11.35
C GLY A 51 22.54 26.04 12.37
N THR A 52 23.70 26.70 12.31
CA THR A 52 24.05 27.78 13.25
C THR A 52 23.39 29.09 12.83
N GLU A 53 22.32 29.51 13.51
CA GLU A 53 21.62 30.80 13.24
C GLU A 53 21.30 31.62 14.50
N GLY A 54 22.09 31.50 15.58
CA GLY A 54 21.98 32.39 16.75
C GLY A 54 20.69 32.25 17.59
N SER A 55 19.72 31.45 17.17
CA SER A 55 18.51 31.12 17.91
C SER A 55 18.73 30.01 18.95
N LEU A 56 17.94 30.04 20.03
CA LEU A 56 17.93 28.98 21.04
C LEU A 56 17.43 27.67 20.42
N PRO A 57 18.07 26.50 20.70
CA PRO A 57 17.64 25.23 20.14
C PRO A 57 16.19 24.91 20.49
N LYS A 58 15.35 24.60 19.49
CA LYS A 58 13.97 24.15 19.72
C LYS A 58 13.87 22.62 19.75
N ILE A 59 12.92 22.11 20.53
CA ILE A 59 12.60 20.67 20.58
C ILE A 59 11.71 20.32 19.40
N VAL A 60 12.22 19.54 18.45
CA VAL A 60 11.45 19.02 17.31
C VAL A 60 10.53 17.89 17.79
N GLN A 61 9.26 17.91 17.40
CA GLN A 61 8.25 16.91 17.77
C GLN A 61 7.84 16.04 16.57
N VAL A 62 7.34 14.84 16.86
CA VAL A 62 6.73 13.98 15.83
C VAL A 62 5.53 14.70 15.19
N GLY A 63 5.46 14.70 13.86
CA GLY A 63 4.44 15.40 13.09
C GLY A 63 4.85 16.79 12.58
N TRP A 64 6.09 17.23 12.82
CA TRP A 64 6.67 18.37 12.12
C TRP A 64 7.04 18.02 10.67
N VAL A 65 6.93 18.99 9.78
CA VAL A 65 7.31 18.87 8.36
C VAL A 65 8.77 19.25 8.20
N ILE A 66 9.49 18.48 7.40
CA ILE A 66 10.84 18.80 6.93
C ILE A 66 10.70 19.35 5.51
N ALA A 67 10.87 20.66 5.35
CA ALA A 67 10.76 21.31 4.06
C ALA A 67 12.15 21.53 3.45
N GLY A 68 12.35 20.99 2.24
CA GLY A 68 13.56 21.20 1.43
C GLY A 68 13.55 22.56 0.72
N THR A 69 13.52 23.65 1.49
CA THR A 69 13.41 25.02 0.96
C THR A 69 14.63 25.85 1.33
N VAL A 70 14.80 27.01 0.71
CA VAL A 70 15.66 28.08 1.24
C VAL A 70 15.28 28.30 2.71
N THR A 71 16.27 28.30 3.61
CA THR A 71 16.02 28.46 5.05
C THR A 71 15.55 29.87 5.35
N ALA A 72 14.83 30.08 6.46
CA ALA A 72 14.42 31.42 6.88
C ALA A 72 15.62 32.37 6.98
N GLY A 73 16.78 31.91 7.45
CA GLY A 73 18.02 32.69 7.43
C GLY A 73 18.59 32.97 6.03
N THR A 74 18.33 32.12 5.02
CA THR A 74 18.66 32.43 3.62
C THR A 74 17.68 33.43 3.02
N LEU A 75 16.41 33.38 3.40
CA LEU A 75 15.41 34.37 3.01
C LEU A 75 15.68 35.72 3.69
N GLU A 76 15.97 35.75 4.99
CA GLU A 76 16.42 36.93 5.71
C GLU A 76 17.73 37.46 5.14
N ALA A 77 18.71 36.62 4.80
CA ALA A 77 19.95 37.10 4.16
C ALA A 77 19.72 37.61 2.73
N ILE A 78 18.73 37.09 1.99
CA ILE A 78 18.33 37.60 0.67
C ILE A 78 17.51 38.89 0.83
N GLU A 79 16.61 38.97 1.79
CA GLU A 79 15.84 40.16 2.13
C GLU A 79 16.78 41.25 2.62
N ASP A 80 17.71 40.95 3.52
CA ASP A 80 18.75 41.85 4.01
C ASP A 80 19.73 42.20 2.88
N ALA A 81 20.09 41.29 1.97
CA ALA A 81 20.90 41.58 0.78
C ALA A 81 20.15 42.39 -0.30
N VAL A 82 18.83 42.27 -0.39
CA VAL A 82 17.96 43.06 -1.28
C VAL A 82 17.68 44.43 -0.66
N LEU A 83 17.54 44.52 0.66
CA LEU A 83 17.44 45.77 1.43
C LEU A 83 18.78 46.50 1.53
N THR A 84 19.92 45.81 1.55
CA THR A 84 21.27 46.41 1.50
C THR A 84 21.80 46.62 0.09
N LYS A 85 21.26 45.99 -0.96
CA LYS A 85 21.50 46.40 -2.37
C LYS A 85 20.50 47.42 -2.88
N ALA A 86 19.36 47.58 -2.21
CA ALA A 86 18.59 48.82 -2.20
C ALA A 86 19.23 49.83 -1.22
N ASP A 87 20.57 49.95 -1.28
CA ASP A 87 21.32 50.85 -0.43
C ASP A 87 20.84 52.28 -0.66
N GLN A 88 20.56 52.94 0.45
CA GLN A 88 20.16 54.34 0.59
C GLN A 88 20.98 55.26 -0.33
N THR A 89 22.24 54.91 -0.59
CA THR A 89 23.18 55.60 -1.49
C THR A 89 22.69 55.75 -2.95
N TYR A 90 22.05 54.74 -3.53
CA TYR A 90 21.55 54.80 -4.92
C TYR A 90 20.23 55.58 -5.02
N VAL A 91 19.44 55.57 -3.95
CA VAL A 91 18.22 56.38 -3.83
C VAL A 91 18.57 57.85 -3.54
N ASP A 92 19.62 58.11 -2.77
CA ASP A 92 20.09 59.46 -2.44
C ASP A 92 20.73 60.17 -3.65
N GLU A 93 21.46 59.47 -4.53
CA GLU A 93 21.99 60.06 -5.78
C GLU A 93 20.89 60.42 -6.80
N LEU A 94 19.78 59.68 -6.84
CA LEU A 94 18.63 59.99 -7.71
C LEU A 94 17.74 61.11 -7.15
N VAL A 95 17.75 61.31 -5.82
CA VAL A 95 16.99 62.36 -5.11
C VAL A 95 17.78 63.68 -4.97
N ASP A 96 19.10 63.67 -5.16
CA ASP A 96 19.90 64.90 -5.10
C ASP A 96 19.66 65.85 -6.30
N GLY A 97 19.27 65.30 -7.45
CA GLY A 97 19.02 66.07 -8.68
C GLY A 97 17.62 66.64 -8.88
N LEU A 98 16.62 66.23 -8.08
CA LEU A 98 15.21 66.66 -8.24
C LEU A 98 14.64 67.14 -6.90
N ASP A 99 14.94 68.40 -6.57
CA ASP A 99 14.38 69.13 -5.43
C ASP A 99 12.85 69.16 -5.47
N LEU A 100 12.21 68.39 -4.58
CA LEU A 100 10.77 68.41 -4.34
C LEU A 100 10.42 68.66 -2.87
N ARG A 101 11.35 69.19 -2.07
CA ARG A 101 11.06 69.54 -0.67
C ARG A 101 11.47 70.93 -0.24
N GLY A 102 12.12 71.75 -1.07
CA GLY A 102 12.28 73.19 -0.83
C GLY A 102 13.03 73.58 0.45
N ASP A 103 13.59 72.60 1.18
CA ASP A 103 14.25 72.82 2.46
C ASP A 103 15.77 72.66 2.30
N VAL A 104 16.50 73.64 2.83
CA VAL A 104 17.94 73.75 2.73
C VAL A 104 18.63 72.55 3.40
N ARG A 105 19.34 71.73 2.61
CA ARG A 105 20.00 70.49 3.09
C ARG A 105 21.03 70.74 4.20
N THR A 106 21.87 71.78 4.10
CA THR A 106 22.72 72.26 5.21
C THR A 106 22.96 73.77 5.12
N VAL A 107 23.05 74.48 6.26
CA VAL A 107 23.68 75.81 6.34
C VAL A 107 24.71 75.80 7.45
N ALA A 108 25.98 76.07 7.12
CA ALA A 108 27.10 76.07 8.07
C ALA A 108 27.19 74.79 8.95
N GLY A 109 26.95 73.61 8.36
CA GLY A 109 27.10 72.31 9.03
C GLY A 109 25.90 71.85 9.88
N ARG A 110 24.77 72.58 9.86
CA ARG A 110 23.52 72.18 10.54
C ARG A 110 22.45 71.73 9.53
N THR A 111 21.69 70.69 9.87
CA THR A 111 20.59 70.11 9.07
C THR A 111 19.24 70.30 9.78
N GLY A 112 18.11 70.35 9.03
CA GLY A 112 16.75 70.47 9.58
C GLY A 112 16.22 71.91 9.68
N ASN A 113 15.43 72.23 10.72
CA ASN A 113 14.88 73.57 10.94
C ASN A 113 15.98 74.51 11.47
N VAL A 114 16.80 75.08 10.57
CA VAL A 114 18.02 75.81 10.94
C VAL A 114 17.71 77.24 11.38
N VAL A 115 17.77 77.50 12.69
CA VAL A 115 17.80 78.87 13.24
C VAL A 115 19.26 79.30 13.36
N LEU A 116 19.68 80.25 12.51
CA LEU A 116 21.04 80.79 12.51
C LEU A 116 21.12 82.03 13.43
N SER A 117 22.12 82.06 14.30
CA SER A 117 22.62 83.28 14.93
C SER A 117 23.65 83.96 14.01
N LYS A 118 23.93 85.24 14.23
CA LYS A 118 24.95 85.94 13.43
C LYS A 118 26.35 85.33 13.52
N ALA A 119 26.65 84.61 14.60
CA ALA A 119 27.90 83.88 14.74
C ALA A 119 27.99 82.67 13.81
N ASP A 120 26.86 82.05 13.46
CA ASP A 120 26.82 80.81 12.68
C ASP A 120 27.19 81.00 11.21
N VAL A 121 27.19 82.24 10.72
CA VAL A 121 27.61 82.62 9.36
C VAL A 121 28.83 83.55 9.35
N GLY A 122 29.57 83.63 10.47
CA GLY A 122 30.79 84.44 10.57
C GLY A 122 30.55 85.96 10.57
N LEU A 123 29.33 86.40 10.86
CA LEU A 123 28.90 87.81 10.87
C LEU A 123 28.64 88.33 12.30
N ASN A 124 29.30 87.75 13.30
CA ASN A 124 29.14 88.08 14.73
C ASN A 124 29.50 89.54 15.08
N LEU A 125 30.16 90.27 14.17
CA LEU A 125 30.47 91.70 14.32
C LEU A 125 29.57 92.62 13.49
N VAL A 126 28.60 92.09 12.75
CA VAL A 126 27.73 92.86 11.85
C VAL A 126 26.35 93.02 12.50
N ASP A 127 25.90 94.24 12.79
CA ASP A 127 24.53 94.52 13.25
C ASP A 127 23.56 94.70 12.04
N ASN A 128 22.23 94.59 12.26
CA ASN A 128 21.21 94.82 11.20
C ASN A 128 20.54 96.19 11.43
N THR A 129 21.34 97.13 11.89
CA THR A 129 20.89 98.49 12.14
C THR A 129 20.82 99.19 10.79
N SER A 130 19.69 99.83 10.47
CA SER A 130 19.55 100.58 9.20
C SER A 130 20.69 101.60 9.10
N ASP A 131 21.13 101.94 7.90
CA ASP A 131 22.28 102.85 7.73
C ASP A 131 22.12 104.18 8.50
N ALA A 132 20.88 104.60 8.79
CA ALA A 132 20.56 105.77 9.61
C ALA A 132 20.91 105.65 11.11
N ALA A 133 21.12 104.44 11.63
CA ALA A 133 21.37 104.17 13.04
C ALA A 133 22.71 103.45 13.31
N LYS A 134 23.54 103.22 12.29
CA LYS A 134 24.91 102.74 12.50
C LYS A 134 25.74 103.83 13.20
N PRO A 135 26.41 103.54 14.33
CA PRO A 135 27.29 104.52 14.95
C PRO A 135 28.45 104.84 14.00
N VAL A 136 28.68 106.12 13.74
CA VAL A 136 29.91 106.56 13.05
C VAL A 136 31.10 106.19 13.94
N SER A 137 32.17 105.63 13.36
CA SER A 137 33.32 105.16 14.16
C SER A 137 33.88 106.28 15.05
N ALA A 138 34.48 105.98 16.21
CA ALA A 138 35.04 107.00 17.09
C ALA A 138 36.04 107.93 16.37
N ALA A 139 36.77 107.44 15.37
CA ALA A 139 37.63 108.24 14.51
C ALA A 139 36.83 109.17 13.57
N THR A 140 35.73 108.69 12.98
CA THR A 140 34.81 109.49 12.15
C THR A 140 34.02 110.50 12.99
N GLN A 141 33.59 110.15 14.21
CA GLN A 141 32.95 111.05 15.16
C GLN A 141 33.93 112.12 15.65
N THR A 142 35.20 111.77 15.89
CA THR A 142 36.25 112.74 16.26
C THR A 142 36.54 113.68 15.08
N ALA A 143 36.60 113.16 13.85
CA ALA A 143 36.78 113.96 12.64
C ALA A 143 35.56 114.85 12.31
N LEU A 144 34.34 114.40 12.62
CA LEU A 144 33.10 115.19 12.46
C LEU A 144 32.94 116.24 13.57
N ASN A 145 33.23 115.89 14.83
CA ASN A 145 33.22 116.83 15.96
C ASN A 145 34.30 117.92 15.79
N ALA A 146 35.44 117.58 15.18
CA ALA A 146 36.47 118.55 14.80
C ALA A 146 36.11 119.40 13.56
N LYS A 147 35.06 119.04 12.82
CA LYS A 147 34.53 119.79 11.67
C LYS A 147 33.43 120.80 12.05
N TYR A 148 33.08 120.93 13.34
CA TYR A 148 32.19 122.00 13.83
C TYR A 148 32.96 123.33 13.85
N ASN A 149 32.47 124.27 13.04
CA ASN A 149 33.16 125.44 12.49
C ASN A 149 33.35 126.58 13.52
N ALA A 150 34.60 127.01 13.70
CA ALA A 150 35.05 128.03 14.64
C ALA A 150 34.93 129.50 14.15
N SER A 151 34.02 129.83 13.25
CA SER A 151 33.91 131.22 12.76
C SER A 151 32.51 131.72 12.39
N ASN A 152 31.45 131.19 13.02
CA ASN A 152 30.17 131.91 13.11
C ASN A 152 29.56 131.84 14.53
N PRO A 153 30.00 132.70 15.47
CA PRO A 153 29.45 132.77 16.82
C PRO A 153 28.22 133.71 16.87
N ALA A 154 27.05 133.07 16.96
CA ALA A 154 25.71 133.58 17.29
C ALA A 154 24.91 134.29 16.18
N GLY A 155 23.80 133.65 15.74
CA GLY A 155 22.86 134.25 14.80
C GLY A 155 21.47 133.61 14.80
N TYR A 156 20.52 134.24 15.51
CA TYR A 156 19.22 134.58 14.94
C TYR A 156 18.94 136.06 15.25
N VAL A 157 19.00 136.87 14.18
CA VAL A 157 18.18 138.04 13.73
C VAL A 157 17.27 138.75 14.76
N ASP A 158 16.96 140.04 14.75
CA ASP A 158 17.32 141.27 14.01
C ASP A 158 16.48 142.38 14.71
N ALA A 159 17.12 143.47 15.15
CA ALA A 159 16.63 144.87 15.04
C ALA A 159 17.20 145.77 16.15
N PHE A 160 18.16 146.59 15.72
CA PHE A 160 18.45 147.96 16.17
C PHE A 160 18.72 148.23 17.67
N GLN A 161 19.95 148.65 17.98
CA GLN A 161 20.38 149.07 19.32
C GLN A 161 19.42 150.10 19.96
N ALA A 162 18.81 149.72 21.09
CA ALA A 162 18.67 150.53 22.30
C ALA A 162 18.09 149.72 23.49
N GLY A 163 18.84 149.64 24.60
CA GLY A 163 18.30 149.72 25.98
C GLY A 163 17.48 148.57 26.60
N ALA A 164 18.12 147.78 27.47
CA ALA A 164 17.64 147.16 28.73
C ALA A 164 16.16 146.68 28.87
N SER A 165 15.95 145.36 29.04
CA SER A 165 15.41 144.69 30.26
C SER A 165 14.77 143.30 29.99
N ALA A 166 15.31 142.27 30.67
CA ALA A 166 14.77 140.95 31.12
C ALA A 166 14.39 139.80 30.14
N PRO A 167 15.02 138.61 30.32
CA PRO A 167 14.35 137.32 30.15
C PRO A 167 14.38 136.45 31.45
N VAL A 168 13.22 135.89 31.81
CA VAL A 168 12.90 134.84 32.82
C VAL A 168 13.68 134.88 34.15
N GLN A 169 13.02 135.34 35.23
CA GLN A 169 13.66 135.49 36.55
C GLN A 169 13.70 134.21 37.41
N SER A 170 12.93 133.15 37.12
CA SER A 170 13.01 131.89 37.88
C SER A 170 12.49 130.67 37.11
N VAL A 171 12.97 129.48 37.45
CA VAL A 171 12.39 128.18 37.06
C VAL A 171 12.13 127.38 38.32
N ALA A 172 10.87 127.05 38.60
CA ALA A 172 10.43 126.40 39.84
C ALA A 172 10.94 127.08 41.14
N GLY A 173 10.93 128.41 41.18
CA GLY A 173 11.29 129.21 42.36
C GLY A 173 12.80 129.42 42.60
N LYS A 174 13.68 128.81 41.80
CA LYS A 174 15.14 129.02 41.88
C LYS A 174 15.60 130.08 40.85
N GLN A 175 16.54 130.94 41.23
CA GLN A 175 17.12 132.01 40.39
C GLN A 175 18.65 131.86 40.31
N GLY A 176 19.28 132.26 39.19
CA GLY A 176 20.74 132.12 38.97
C GLY A 176 21.12 130.91 38.10
N ALA A 177 22.29 130.30 38.35
CA ALA A 177 22.69 129.03 37.72
C ALA A 177 21.84 127.88 38.29
N VAL A 178 20.73 127.56 37.61
CA VAL A 178 19.73 126.62 38.14
C VAL A 178 20.17 125.17 37.92
N THR A 179 20.44 124.45 39.02
CA THR A 179 20.61 122.99 39.02
C THR A 179 19.35 122.35 39.61
N LEU A 180 18.67 121.49 38.85
CA LEU A 180 17.41 120.87 39.23
C LEU A 180 17.61 119.39 39.58
N ALA A 181 17.04 118.94 40.68
CA ALA A 181 16.77 117.53 40.96
C ALA A 181 15.36 117.17 40.49
N LYS A 182 15.07 115.88 40.25
CA LYS A 182 13.79 115.39 39.71
C LYS A 182 12.55 115.87 40.50
N GLY A 183 12.72 116.13 41.80
CA GLY A 183 11.68 116.67 42.67
C GLY A 183 11.34 118.15 42.44
N ASP A 184 12.28 118.95 41.92
CA ASP A 184 12.11 120.41 41.76
C ASP A 184 11.07 120.79 40.69
N VAL A 185 10.71 119.85 39.80
CA VAL A 185 9.74 120.07 38.71
C VAL A 185 8.52 119.14 38.81
N GLY A 186 8.25 118.61 40.01
CA GLY A 186 7.08 117.76 40.26
C GLY A 186 7.18 116.35 39.67
N LEU A 187 8.37 115.90 39.27
CA LEU A 187 8.63 114.61 38.63
C LEU A 187 9.30 113.60 39.59
N GLY A 188 9.05 113.72 40.90
CA GLY A 188 9.68 112.87 41.93
C GLY A 188 9.38 111.37 41.80
N ASN A 189 8.31 111.00 41.11
CA ASN A 189 7.92 109.61 40.83
C ASN A 189 8.40 109.11 39.46
N VAL A 190 9.08 109.94 38.67
CA VAL A 190 9.60 109.57 37.36
C VAL A 190 11.03 109.07 37.52
N ASP A 191 11.21 107.75 37.43
CA ASP A 191 12.54 107.15 37.30
C ASP A 191 13.00 107.21 35.84
N ASN A 192 14.28 107.52 35.62
CA ASN A 192 14.90 107.50 34.29
C ASN A 192 15.53 106.12 34.01
N THR A 193 14.82 105.06 34.42
CA THR A 193 15.16 103.70 34.03
C THR A 193 14.87 103.54 32.55
N SER A 194 15.82 102.97 31.80
CA SER A 194 15.61 102.61 30.39
C SER A 194 14.34 101.77 30.24
N ASP A 195 13.66 101.82 29.09
CA ASP A 195 12.40 101.09 28.89
C ASP A 195 12.51 99.59 29.20
N ALA A 196 13.70 99.01 29.07
CA ALA A 196 14.00 97.62 29.44
C ALA A 196 13.97 97.33 30.96
N SER A 197 14.08 98.36 31.80
CA SER A 197 14.20 98.24 33.26
C SER A 197 12.94 98.71 34.00
N LYS A 198 11.91 99.15 33.28
CA LYS A 198 10.63 99.53 33.87
C LYS A 198 9.87 98.27 34.29
N PRO A 199 9.40 98.16 35.55
CA PRO A 199 8.61 97.01 35.96
C PRO A 199 7.30 96.97 35.15
N VAL A 200 6.99 95.81 34.56
CA VAL A 200 5.67 95.56 33.98
C VAL A 200 4.63 95.58 35.09
N SER A 201 3.49 96.24 34.87
CA SER A 201 2.44 96.32 35.89
C SER A 201 1.97 94.91 36.29
N ALA A 202 1.57 94.71 37.55
CA ALA A 202 1.10 93.41 38.02
C ALA A 202 -0.07 92.87 37.16
N ALA A 203 -0.97 93.76 36.71
CA ALA A 203 -2.06 93.40 35.81
C ALA A 203 -1.56 92.91 34.43
N THR A 204 -0.54 93.55 33.86
CA THR A 204 0.08 93.13 32.60
C THR A 204 0.82 91.79 32.76
N SER A 205 1.53 91.60 33.87
CA SER A 205 2.23 90.35 34.18
C SER A 205 1.25 89.18 34.35
N SER A 206 0.14 89.38 35.08
CA SER A 206 -0.92 88.37 35.22
C SER A 206 -1.62 88.08 33.88
N ALA A 207 -1.87 89.08 33.04
CA ALA A 207 -2.46 88.87 31.72
C ALA A 207 -1.53 88.12 30.76
N LEU A 208 -0.21 88.36 30.83
CA LEU A 208 0.79 87.60 30.08
C LEU A 208 0.87 86.14 30.55
N ALA A 209 0.78 85.90 31.86
CA ALA A 209 0.79 84.55 32.43
C ALA A 209 -0.42 83.69 32.01
N LEU A 210 -1.50 84.31 31.52
CA LEU A 210 -2.69 83.64 30.98
C LEU A 210 -2.60 83.34 29.47
N LYS A 211 -1.57 83.84 28.77
CA LYS A 211 -1.36 83.52 27.35
C LYS A 211 -0.66 82.17 27.23
N ALA A 212 -1.13 81.33 26.31
CA ALA A 212 -0.48 80.06 26.03
C ALA A 212 0.92 80.29 25.41
N PRO A 213 1.96 79.52 25.80
CA PRO A 213 3.28 79.58 25.18
C PRO A 213 3.25 79.31 23.67
N LEU A 214 4.09 79.99 22.88
CA LEU A 214 4.17 79.77 21.43
C LEU A 214 4.69 78.37 21.09
N ALA A 215 5.64 77.85 21.89
CA ALA A 215 6.13 76.49 21.78
C ALA A 215 5.44 75.62 22.84
N SER A 216 4.84 74.51 22.40
CA SER A 216 4.14 73.54 23.25
C SER A 216 3.08 74.15 24.19
N PRO A 217 2.10 74.89 23.66
CA PRO A 217 1.00 75.42 24.47
C PRO A 217 0.24 74.27 25.16
N ALA A 218 0.17 74.31 26.49
CA ALA A 218 -0.75 73.46 27.24
C ALA A 218 -2.13 74.12 27.26
N PHE A 219 -3.08 73.60 26.48
CA PHE A 219 -4.46 74.08 26.53
C PHE A 219 -5.14 73.58 27.81
N THR A 220 -5.62 74.49 28.65
CA THR A 220 -6.48 74.18 29.79
C THR A 220 -7.93 74.60 29.46
N GLY A 221 -8.90 73.73 29.72
CA GLY A 221 -10.28 73.87 29.24
C GLY A 221 -10.53 73.28 27.84
N THR A 222 -11.76 73.39 27.33
CA THR A 222 -12.13 72.88 25.99
C THR A 222 -11.77 73.92 24.92
N PRO A 223 -10.78 73.66 24.04
CA PRO A 223 -10.42 74.60 22.99
C PRO A 223 -11.56 74.69 21.96
N THR A 224 -12.26 75.82 21.90
CA THR A 224 -13.27 76.08 20.85
C THR A 224 -12.58 76.65 19.61
N GLY A 225 -12.91 76.14 18.41
CA GLY A 225 -12.39 76.67 17.14
C GLY A 225 -11.23 75.89 16.51
N ILE A 226 -10.76 74.81 17.13
CA ILE A 226 -9.88 73.84 16.43
C ILE A 226 -10.73 73.00 15.48
N THR A 227 -10.50 73.13 14.18
CA THR A 227 -11.15 72.33 13.14
C THR A 227 -10.19 71.24 12.68
N LYS A 228 -10.70 70.24 11.97
CA LYS A 228 -9.90 69.19 11.33
C LYS A 228 -8.78 69.75 10.44
N ALA A 229 -8.99 70.93 9.84
CA ALA A 229 -7.97 71.62 9.04
C ALA A 229 -6.82 72.17 9.90
N HIS A 230 -7.08 72.64 11.12
CA HIS A 230 -6.06 73.22 12.00
C HIS A 230 -5.03 72.20 12.51
N VAL A 231 -5.36 70.90 12.47
CA VAL A 231 -4.47 69.79 12.86
C VAL A 231 -4.03 68.93 11.67
N GLY A 232 -4.24 69.40 10.43
CA GLY A 232 -3.83 68.67 9.22
C GLY A 232 -4.65 67.40 8.93
N LEU A 233 -5.79 67.21 9.59
CA LEU A 233 -6.66 66.03 9.48
C LEU A 233 -7.92 66.32 8.66
N GLY A 234 -7.82 67.15 7.62
CA GLY A 234 -8.96 67.61 6.80
C GLY A 234 -9.84 66.49 6.21
N SER A 235 -9.28 65.28 6.08
CA SER A 235 -9.97 64.09 5.56
C SER A 235 -10.58 63.19 6.63
N VAL A 236 -10.40 63.47 7.92
CA VAL A 236 -10.88 62.61 9.01
C VAL A 236 -12.32 62.97 9.38
N ASP A 237 -13.24 62.01 9.38
CA ASP A 237 -14.61 62.14 9.89
C ASP A 237 -14.70 61.77 11.39
N ASN A 238 -15.54 62.46 12.18
CA ASN A 238 -15.88 62.09 13.56
C ASN A 238 -17.23 61.34 13.61
N THR A 239 -17.43 60.42 12.68
CA THR A 239 -18.50 59.41 12.78
C THR A 239 -18.08 58.34 13.77
N THR A 240 -19.03 57.91 14.61
CA THR A 240 -18.86 56.74 15.47
C THR A 240 -18.44 55.54 14.61
N ASP A 241 -17.67 54.59 15.16
CA ASP A 241 -17.17 53.45 14.37
C ASP A 241 -18.29 52.69 13.63
N ALA A 242 -19.52 52.69 14.18
CA ALA A 242 -20.71 52.12 13.54
C ALA A 242 -21.24 52.89 12.33
N ALA A 243 -20.95 54.19 12.21
CA ALA A 243 -21.43 55.08 11.14
C ALA A 243 -20.37 55.34 10.05
N LYS A 244 -19.14 54.82 10.21
CA LYS A 244 -18.11 54.91 9.19
C LYS A 244 -18.52 54.07 7.97
N PRO A 245 -18.52 54.62 6.75
CA PRO A 245 -18.79 53.84 5.56
C PRO A 245 -17.70 52.76 5.41
N VAL A 246 -18.11 51.54 5.10
CA VAL A 246 -17.18 50.48 4.68
C VAL A 246 -16.43 50.97 3.43
N SER A 247 -15.12 50.77 3.39
CA SER A 247 -14.33 51.16 2.20
C SER A 247 -14.85 50.40 0.97
N THR A 248 -14.67 50.95 -0.24
CA THR A 248 -15.06 50.26 -1.49
C THR A 248 -14.41 48.88 -1.59
N ALA A 249 -13.17 48.73 -1.11
CA ALA A 249 -12.47 47.44 -1.04
C ALA A 249 -13.13 46.47 -0.04
N GLN A 250 -13.48 46.93 1.17
CA GLN A 250 -14.21 46.12 2.14
C GLN A 250 -15.62 45.78 1.66
N ALA A 251 -16.35 46.72 1.05
CA ALA A 251 -17.67 46.46 0.47
C ALA A 251 -17.60 45.42 -0.66
N THR A 252 -16.58 45.52 -1.53
CA THR A 252 -16.35 44.54 -2.60
C THR A 252 -15.99 43.17 -2.03
N ALA A 253 -15.12 43.13 -1.00
CA ALA A 253 -14.74 41.89 -0.33
C ALA A 253 -15.92 41.26 0.43
N ILE A 254 -16.73 42.05 1.13
CA ILE A 254 -17.94 41.59 1.84
C ILE A 254 -18.98 41.08 0.84
N ASN A 255 -19.19 41.77 -0.28
CA ASN A 255 -20.08 41.27 -1.35
C ASN A 255 -19.55 39.96 -1.95
N LEU A 256 -18.25 39.85 -2.17
CA LEU A 256 -17.62 38.62 -2.67
C LEU A 256 -17.69 37.46 -1.66
N VAL A 257 -17.57 37.75 -0.36
CA VAL A 257 -17.72 36.76 0.71
C VAL A 257 -19.19 36.36 0.86
N SER A 258 -20.12 37.31 0.81
CA SER A 258 -21.56 37.05 0.87
C SER A 258 -22.07 36.21 -0.31
N THR A 259 -21.49 36.38 -1.50
CA THR A 259 -21.82 35.54 -2.67
C THR A 259 -21.22 34.14 -2.57
N ARG A 260 -20.09 33.97 -1.87
CA ARG A 260 -19.44 32.66 -1.67
C ARG A 260 -19.95 31.87 -0.45
N LEU A 261 -20.49 32.55 0.57
CA LEU A 261 -20.90 31.92 1.84
C LEU A 261 -22.34 31.42 1.86
N ARG A 262 -23.20 31.90 0.96
CA ARG A 262 -24.54 31.33 0.78
C ARG A 262 -24.36 30.04 -0.04
N THR A 263 -24.69 28.87 0.50
CA THR A 263 -25.13 27.78 -0.38
C THR A 263 -26.19 28.42 -1.28
N VAL A 264 -25.93 28.49 -2.58
CA VAL A 264 -26.81 29.24 -3.48
C VAL A 264 -28.09 28.43 -3.57
N THR A 265 -29.05 28.76 -2.71
CA THR A 265 -30.38 28.17 -2.72
C THR A 265 -31.28 29.07 -3.53
N ALA A 266 -31.67 28.58 -4.71
CA ALA A 266 -32.70 29.18 -5.54
C ALA A 266 -34.01 28.44 -5.31
N THR A 267 -35.04 29.15 -4.89
CA THR A 267 -36.39 28.59 -4.71
C THR A 267 -37.19 28.74 -6.00
N VAL A 268 -37.82 27.66 -6.45
CA VAL A 268 -38.71 27.63 -7.62
C VAL A 268 -40.10 27.21 -7.14
N GLY A 269 -41.12 28.04 -7.36
CA GLY A 269 -42.40 27.79 -6.69
C GLY A 269 -43.47 28.87 -6.89
N PRO A 270 -44.39 29.00 -5.91
CA PRO A 270 -45.47 29.99 -5.95
C PRO A 270 -44.94 31.44 -5.87
N SER A 271 -45.86 32.40 -5.92
CA SER A 271 -45.52 33.83 -5.73
C SER A 271 -44.67 34.03 -4.47
N GLY A 272 -43.54 34.71 -4.62
CA GLY A 272 -42.57 34.95 -3.53
C GLY A 272 -41.34 34.04 -3.51
N SER A 273 -41.24 33.03 -4.40
CA SER A 273 -39.97 32.32 -4.63
C SER A 273 -39.02 33.14 -5.52
N ASP A 274 -37.71 32.82 -5.50
CA ASP A 274 -36.70 33.48 -6.34
C ASP A 274 -37.01 33.33 -7.84
N TYR A 275 -37.59 32.18 -8.23
CA TYR A 275 -38.04 31.85 -9.58
C TYR A 275 -39.54 31.49 -9.56
N PRO A 276 -40.43 32.49 -9.48
CA PRO A 276 -41.87 32.27 -9.32
C PRO A 276 -42.50 31.76 -10.61
N ARG A 277 -43.39 30.77 -10.48
CA ARG A 277 -44.09 30.12 -11.60
C ARG A 277 -44.72 31.11 -12.58
N ALA A 278 -45.36 32.16 -12.07
CA ALA A 278 -46.06 33.15 -12.89
C ALA A 278 -45.14 33.98 -13.82
N SER A 279 -43.84 34.03 -13.53
CA SER A 279 -42.85 34.78 -14.33
C SER A 279 -42.30 33.98 -15.52
N TYR A 280 -42.65 32.71 -15.64
CA TYR A 280 -42.18 31.83 -16.70
C TYR A 280 -43.35 31.19 -17.44
N ALA A 281 -43.22 31.05 -18.75
CA ALA A 281 -44.28 30.43 -19.57
C ALA A 281 -44.54 28.97 -19.18
N HIS A 282 -43.50 28.25 -18.71
CA HIS A 282 -43.52 26.81 -18.48
C HIS A 282 -42.58 26.43 -17.30
N MET A 283 -42.86 25.32 -16.61
CA MET A 283 -42.09 24.73 -15.51
C MET A 283 -40.60 24.57 -15.84
N SER A 284 -40.28 23.95 -16.98
CA SER A 284 -38.89 23.69 -17.36
C SER A 284 -38.09 24.98 -17.48
N ALA A 285 -38.70 26.07 -17.96
CA ALA A 285 -38.03 27.36 -18.08
C ALA A 285 -37.67 27.95 -16.70
N ALA A 286 -38.59 27.90 -15.73
CA ALA A 286 -38.34 28.38 -14.37
C ALA A 286 -37.23 27.57 -13.67
N ILE A 287 -37.32 26.23 -13.73
CA ILE A 287 -36.34 25.34 -13.11
C ILE A 287 -34.98 25.46 -13.79
N ASN A 288 -34.91 25.50 -15.13
CA ASN A 288 -33.65 25.64 -15.87
C ASN A 288 -32.98 27.01 -15.62
N ALA A 289 -33.76 28.08 -15.45
CA ALA A 289 -33.24 29.39 -15.08
C ALA A 289 -32.59 29.35 -13.68
N ALA A 290 -33.24 28.69 -12.72
CA ALA A 290 -32.70 28.49 -11.38
C ALA A 290 -31.42 27.62 -11.39
N ILE A 291 -31.44 26.49 -12.10
CA ILE A 291 -30.27 25.61 -12.27
C ILE A 291 -29.09 26.39 -12.88
N THR A 292 -29.36 27.19 -13.91
CA THR A 292 -28.35 28.02 -14.57
C THR A 292 -27.73 29.01 -13.61
N ALA A 293 -28.54 29.75 -12.86
CA ALA A 293 -28.04 30.75 -11.91
C ALA A 293 -27.26 30.12 -10.75
N VAL A 294 -27.75 29.01 -10.19
CA VAL A 294 -27.05 28.27 -9.13
C VAL A 294 -25.71 27.75 -9.63
N ASN A 295 -25.67 27.17 -10.82
CA ASN A 295 -24.43 26.69 -11.43
C ASN A 295 -23.44 27.85 -11.73
N SER A 296 -23.91 28.97 -12.29
CA SER A 296 -23.09 30.16 -12.56
C SER A 296 -22.54 30.81 -11.28
N ALA A 297 -23.20 30.60 -10.14
CA ALA A 297 -22.73 31.05 -8.83
C ALA A 297 -21.77 30.05 -8.15
N GLY A 298 -21.38 28.97 -8.83
CA GLY A 298 -20.41 27.98 -8.33
C GLY A 298 -21.03 26.68 -7.82
N GLY A 299 -22.36 26.52 -7.89
CA GLY A 299 -23.09 25.34 -7.41
C GLY A 299 -23.98 25.63 -6.20
N GLY A 300 -24.84 24.68 -5.85
CA GLY A 300 -25.82 24.85 -4.77
C GLY A 300 -27.11 24.06 -4.97
N VAL A 301 -28.20 24.56 -4.39
CA VAL A 301 -29.49 23.87 -4.32
C VAL A 301 -30.54 24.61 -5.13
N VAL A 302 -31.27 23.90 -5.98
CA VAL A 302 -32.51 24.36 -6.59
C VAL A 302 -33.66 23.67 -5.86
N GLN A 303 -34.35 24.43 -5.01
CA GLN A 303 -35.46 23.95 -4.19
C GLN A 303 -36.78 24.15 -4.91
N VAL A 304 -37.41 23.06 -5.36
CA VAL A 304 -38.72 23.09 -6.04
C VAL A 304 -39.84 22.87 -5.04
N ARG A 305 -40.87 23.73 -5.12
CA ARG A 305 -42.02 23.72 -4.22
C ARG A 305 -43.32 23.52 -4.97
N GLY A 306 -44.26 22.83 -4.34
CA GLY A 306 -45.63 22.63 -4.84
C GLY A 306 -45.73 21.66 -6.01
N GLN A 307 -46.89 21.66 -6.66
CA GLN A 307 -47.22 20.77 -7.76
C GLN A 307 -47.15 21.50 -9.10
N TRP A 308 -46.55 20.82 -10.08
CA TRP A 308 -46.35 21.31 -11.43
C TRP A 308 -46.86 20.26 -12.42
N LEU A 309 -47.91 20.61 -13.18
CA LEU A 309 -48.71 19.66 -13.94
C LEU A 309 -48.24 19.58 -15.40
N ALA A 310 -48.63 18.52 -16.13
CA ALA A 310 -48.09 18.14 -17.43
C ALA A 310 -48.10 19.26 -18.50
N ALA A 311 -49.08 20.16 -18.47
CA ALA A 311 -49.16 21.31 -19.38
C ALA A 311 -47.99 22.30 -19.21
N ASP A 312 -47.31 22.25 -18.06
CA ASP A 312 -46.23 23.15 -17.70
C ASP A 312 -44.85 22.66 -18.16
N LEU A 313 -44.64 21.38 -18.52
CA LEU A 313 -43.32 20.89 -18.97
C LEU A 313 -43.23 20.85 -20.51
N THR A 314 -42.75 21.92 -21.14
CA THR A 314 -42.61 22.00 -22.60
C THR A 314 -41.24 21.58 -23.15
N GLY A 315 -40.29 21.25 -22.27
CA GLY A 315 -38.96 20.76 -22.63
C GLY A 315 -38.27 20.11 -21.43
N ALA A 316 -37.09 19.52 -21.63
CA ALA A 316 -36.34 18.87 -20.56
C ALA A 316 -35.91 19.84 -19.44
N ILE A 317 -35.83 19.33 -18.21
CA ILE A 317 -35.09 19.97 -17.12
C ILE A 317 -33.62 19.57 -17.30
N SER A 318 -32.78 20.52 -17.71
CA SER A 318 -31.37 20.28 -18.03
C SER A 318 -30.51 20.55 -16.81
N MET A 319 -30.12 19.49 -16.11
CA MET A 319 -29.24 19.57 -14.95
C MET A 319 -27.84 20.05 -15.32
N ARG A 320 -27.09 20.53 -14.32
CA ARG A 320 -25.70 21.00 -14.47
C ARG A 320 -24.83 20.50 -13.32
N SER A 321 -23.51 20.51 -13.53
CA SER A 321 -22.54 20.11 -12.52
C SER A 321 -22.67 20.95 -11.24
N ASN A 322 -22.39 20.33 -10.09
CA ASN A 322 -22.45 20.96 -8.76
C ASN A 322 -23.84 21.49 -8.36
N VAL A 323 -24.92 21.05 -9.03
CA VAL A 323 -26.31 21.44 -8.72
C VAL A 323 -27.07 20.28 -8.08
N TRP A 324 -27.75 20.58 -6.97
CA TRP A 324 -28.70 19.69 -6.34
C TRP A 324 -30.13 20.18 -6.60
N LEU A 325 -30.89 19.45 -7.41
CA LEU A 325 -32.33 19.65 -7.58
C LEU A 325 -33.09 18.90 -6.47
N ARG A 326 -33.84 19.64 -5.65
CA ARG A 326 -34.47 19.08 -4.45
C ARG A 326 -35.93 19.51 -4.35
N GLY A 327 -36.83 18.60 -3.94
CA GLY A 327 -38.20 18.95 -3.53
C GLY A 327 -38.41 19.02 -2.01
N GLU A 328 -39.66 19.07 -1.58
CA GLU A 328 -40.09 19.08 -0.17
C GLU A 328 -40.68 17.73 0.26
N GLY A 329 -40.33 16.66 -0.46
CA GLY A 329 -40.85 15.31 -0.30
C GLY A 329 -41.93 14.97 -1.34
N TYR A 330 -42.77 13.98 -1.00
CA TYR A 330 -43.80 13.43 -1.90
C TYR A 330 -44.79 14.48 -2.43
N GLY A 331 -45.02 15.57 -1.69
CA GLY A 331 -45.92 16.66 -2.08
C GLY A 331 -45.39 17.56 -3.21
N THR A 332 -44.07 17.58 -3.46
CA THR A 332 -43.49 18.27 -4.63
C THR A 332 -43.63 17.37 -5.84
N VAL A 333 -44.51 17.71 -6.77
CA VAL A 333 -44.82 16.88 -7.94
C VAL A 333 -44.34 17.55 -9.22
N LEU A 334 -43.53 16.85 -10.00
CA LEU A 334 -43.16 17.18 -11.38
C LEU A 334 -43.87 16.20 -12.31
N GLN A 335 -45.02 16.60 -12.84
CA GLN A 335 -45.69 15.79 -13.84
C GLN A 335 -45.05 16.04 -15.20
N MET A 336 -44.53 14.98 -15.81
CA MET A 336 -43.87 15.06 -17.11
C MET A 336 -44.91 15.27 -18.20
N GLY A 337 -44.68 16.23 -19.10
CA GLY A 337 -45.60 16.55 -20.20
C GLY A 337 -45.60 15.48 -21.30
N GLY A 338 -46.65 15.45 -22.11
CA GLY A 338 -46.74 14.55 -23.27
C GLY A 338 -45.93 15.02 -24.49
N GLY A 339 -45.29 14.09 -25.18
CA GLY A 339 -44.39 14.35 -26.33
C GLY A 339 -42.92 14.14 -25.96
N GLY A 340 -42.15 13.53 -26.86
CA GLY A 340 -40.79 13.05 -26.58
C GLY A 340 -39.81 14.11 -26.09
N GLY A 341 -38.85 13.72 -25.25
CA GLY A 341 -37.76 14.55 -24.70
C GLY A 341 -38.11 15.34 -23.43
N ARG A 342 -39.28 15.13 -22.83
CA ARG A 342 -39.74 15.82 -21.63
C ARG A 342 -39.33 15.03 -20.37
N THR A 343 -38.10 15.25 -19.92
CA THR A 343 -37.42 14.47 -18.87
C THR A 343 -36.56 15.38 -17.96
N ILE A 344 -36.07 14.85 -16.84
CA ILE A 344 -34.89 15.41 -16.16
C ILE A 344 -33.63 14.85 -16.81
N ASN A 345 -32.91 15.69 -17.55
CA ASN A 345 -31.75 15.29 -18.33
C ASN A 345 -30.44 15.68 -17.63
N LEU A 346 -29.59 14.71 -17.39
CA LEU A 346 -28.19 14.86 -16.98
C LEU A 346 -27.33 14.35 -18.13
N SER A 347 -26.47 15.20 -18.69
CA SER A 347 -25.67 14.86 -19.86
C SER A 347 -24.26 15.45 -19.78
N GLY A 348 -23.24 14.63 -19.61
CA GLY A 348 -21.84 15.08 -19.57
C GLY A 348 -21.50 15.92 -18.33
N ILE A 349 -22.20 15.72 -17.22
CA ILE A 349 -22.05 16.53 -16.00
C ILE A 349 -21.52 15.70 -14.83
N THR A 350 -21.03 16.38 -13.78
CA THR A 350 -20.52 15.74 -12.57
C THR A 350 -20.99 16.42 -11.29
N ASN A 351 -20.99 15.70 -10.16
CA ASN A 351 -21.37 16.23 -8.85
C ASN A 351 -22.80 16.82 -8.83
N ALA A 352 -23.76 16.13 -9.43
CA ALA A 352 -25.15 16.57 -9.43
C ALA A 352 -26.03 15.62 -8.62
N ARG A 353 -27.09 16.17 -8.02
CA ARG A 353 -28.01 15.42 -7.17
C ARG A 353 -29.47 15.73 -7.49
N ILE A 354 -30.33 14.72 -7.40
CA ILE A 354 -31.79 14.84 -7.48
C ILE A 354 -32.40 14.14 -6.28
N SER A 355 -33.20 14.84 -5.47
CA SER A 355 -33.82 14.21 -4.30
C SER A 355 -35.14 14.83 -3.84
N ASP A 356 -35.83 14.11 -2.95
CA ASP A 356 -36.97 14.60 -2.16
C ASP A 356 -38.12 15.14 -3.03
N LEU A 357 -38.41 14.53 -4.18
CA LEU A 357 -39.52 14.95 -5.04
C LEU A 357 -40.24 13.75 -5.65
N ARG A 358 -41.47 13.99 -6.12
CA ARG A 358 -42.25 13.04 -6.91
C ARG A 358 -42.21 13.44 -8.39
N ILE A 359 -41.87 12.50 -9.25
CA ILE A 359 -42.05 12.56 -10.69
C ILE A 359 -43.28 11.73 -11.06
N ASP A 360 -44.21 12.33 -11.77
CA ASP A 360 -45.37 11.63 -12.34
C ASP A 360 -45.15 11.49 -13.85
N GLY A 361 -44.90 10.26 -14.28
CA GLY A 361 -44.60 9.91 -15.67
C GLY A 361 -45.83 9.46 -16.48
N SER A 362 -47.05 9.64 -15.97
CA SER A 362 -48.29 9.12 -16.57
C SER A 362 -48.61 9.63 -17.98
N GLN A 363 -47.98 10.72 -18.40
CA GLN A 363 -48.16 11.32 -19.73
C GLN A 363 -46.89 11.24 -20.61
N MET A 364 -45.81 10.62 -20.13
CA MET A 364 -44.54 10.55 -20.87
C MET A 364 -44.63 9.72 -22.15
N ALA A 365 -43.75 9.97 -23.10
CA ALA A 365 -43.57 9.05 -24.22
C ALA A 365 -42.97 7.72 -23.72
N SER A 366 -43.39 6.59 -24.32
CA SER A 366 -42.91 5.25 -23.96
C SER A 366 -41.42 5.02 -24.21
N SER A 367 -40.77 5.86 -25.03
CA SER A 367 -39.33 5.83 -25.31
C SER A 367 -38.47 6.53 -24.27
N ASP A 368 -39.07 7.34 -23.41
CA ASP A 368 -38.35 8.31 -22.57
C ASP A 368 -38.18 7.84 -21.13
N GLY A 369 -37.03 8.16 -20.55
CA GLY A 369 -36.79 8.00 -19.12
C GLY A 369 -37.31 9.20 -18.34
N SER A 370 -37.89 9.01 -17.15
CA SER A 370 -38.26 10.15 -16.26
C SER A 370 -37.05 10.96 -15.82
N ILE A 371 -35.93 10.24 -15.62
CA ILE A 371 -34.59 10.77 -15.42
C ILE A 371 -33.66 10.07 -16.41
N ILE A 372 -32.87 10.83 -17.16
CA ILE A 372 -31.84 10.30 -18.06
C ILE A 372 -30.48 10.78 -17.56
N VAL A 373 -29.57 9.83 -17.30
CA VAL A 373 -28.18 10.06 -16.90
C VAL A 373 -27.28 9.57 -18.04
N SER A 374 -26.74 10.50 -18.83
CA SER A 374 -25.89 10.20 -19.98
C SER A 374 -24.48 10.71 -19.78
N ASN A 375 -23.46 9.85 -19.89
CA ASN A 375 -22.05 10.24 -19.85
C ASN A 375 -21.67 11.08 -18.60
N CYS A 376 -22.26 10.78 -17.45
CA CYS A 376 -22.07 11.55 -16.22
C CYS A 376 -21.17 10.80 -15.23
N ASP A 377 -20.59 11.55 -14.28
CA ASP A 377 -19.81 10.98 -13.17
C ASP A 377 -20.23 11.58 -11.83
N ASN A 378 -20.23 10.79 -10.75
CA ASN A 378 -20.61 11.25 -9.40
C ASN A 378 -22.02 11.88 -9.33
N ILE A 379 -23.03 11.07 -9.62
CA ILE A 379 -24.44 11.47 -9.64
C ILE A 379 -25.18 10.77 -8.50
N SER A 380 -26.01 11.51 -7.76
CA SER A 380 -26.87 10.95 -6.72
C SER A 380 -28.34 11.18 -7.03
N ILE A 381 -29.13 10.11 -7.05
CA ILE A 381 -30.59 10.14 -7.14
C ILE A 381 -31.11 9.47 -5.87
N ASP A 382 -31.71 10.22 -4.96
CA ASP A 382 -32.10 9.67 -3.66
C ASP A 382 -33.42 10.17 -3.10
N ASN A 383 -34.10 9.34 -2.31
CA ASN A 383 -35.37 9.68 -1.65
C ASN A 383 -36.41 10.29 -2.62
N LEU A 384 -36.56 9.68 -3.79
CA LEU A 384 -37.40 10.13 -4.89
C LEU A 384 -38.52 9.13 -5.15
N TRP A 385 -39.70 9.63 -5.53
CA TRP A 385 -40.78 8.81 -6.10
C TRP A 385 -40.91 9.08 -7.59
N SER A 386 -40.51 8.14 -8.45
CA SER A 386 -40.82 8.24 -9.87
C SER A 386 -41.87 7.19 -10.21
N LEU A 387 -43.10 7.66 -10.42
CA LEU A 387 -44.29 6.82 -10.47
C LEU A 387 -44.99 6.93 -11.82
N ASP A 388 -45.73 5.87 -12.16
CA ASP A 388 -46.64 5.83 -13.32
C ASP A 388 -45.93 6.11 -14.65
N ASN A 389 -44.62 5.87 -14.73
CA ASN A 389 -43.83 6.14 -15.93
C ASN A 389 -44.24 5.21 -17.06
N LEU A 390 -44.57 5.75 -18.25
CA LEU A 390 -44.87 4.90 -19.41
C LEU A 390 -43.61 4.17 -19.93
N GLY A 391 -42.46 4.85 -19.94
CA GLY A 391 -41.12 4.31 -20.21
C GLY A 391 -40.29 4.06 -18.93
N PRO A 392 -38.95 3.95 -19.03
CA PRO A 392 -38.09 3.78 -17.86
C PRO A 392 -38.26 4.88 -16.80
N ALA A 393 -38.19 4.54 -15.52
CA ALA A 393 -38.11 5.55 -14.47
C ALA A 393 -36.73 6.21 -14.51
N ILE A 394 -35.67 5.42 -14.61
CA ILE A 394 -34.29 5.91 -14.71
C ILE A 394 -33.61 5.23 -15.89
N LYS A 395 -32.99 6.03 -16.76
CA LYS A 395 -32.20 5.57 -17.90
C LYS A 395 -30.75 6.00 -17.73
N LEU A 396 -29.83 5.05 -17.67
CA LEU A 396 -28.39 5.26 -17.60
C LEU A 396 -27.79 4.96 -18.98
N VAL A 397 -27.02 5.91 -19.53
CA VAL A 397 -26.45 5.79 -20.87
C VAL A 397 -24.96 6.16 -20.82
N ALA A 398 -24.12 5.30 -21.38
CA ALA A 398 -22.71 5.57 -21.64
C ALA A 398 -22.44 5.56 -23.15
N SER A 399 -21.70 6.53 -23.65
CA SER A 399 -21.40 6.66 -25.08
C SER A 399 -20.11 7.45 -25.31
N GLY A 400 -19.49 7.29 -26.48
CA GLY A 400 -18.29 8.02 -26.88
C GLY A 400 -16.98 7.36 -26.45
N GLY A 401 -17.00 6.08 -26.08
CA GLY A 401 -15.83 5.26 -25.78
C GLY A 401 -15.14 5.54 -24.45
N GLY A 402 -15.86 6.12 -23.48
CA GLY A 402 -15.35 6.44 -22.14
C GLY A 402 -15.93 5.56 -21.03
N THR A 403 -15.31 5.59 -19.86
CA THR A 403 -15.89 5.06 -18.63
C THR A 403 -16.63 6.17 -17.90
N TYR A 404 -17.91 5.96 -17.63
CA TYR A 404 -18.77 6.89 -16.91
C TYR A 404 -19.37 6.17 -15.72
N GLY A 405 -19.62 6.86 -14.60
CA GLY A 405 -19.89 6.10 -13.40
C GLY A 405 -20.17 6.85 -12.12
N LYS A 406 -20.04 6.11 -11.02
CA LYS A 406 -20.30 6.59 -9.67
C LYS A 406 -21.71 7.18 -9.56
N ILE A 407 -22.68 6.40 -10.04
CA ILE A 407 -24.09 6.77 -10.05
C ILE A 407 -24.77 6.04 -8.89
N THR A 408 -25.29 6.79 -7.93
CA THR A 408 -26.00 6.24 -6.78
C THR A 408 -27.50 6.46 -6.93
N ILE A 409 -28.28 5.38 -6.84
CA ILE A 409 -29.75 5.39 -6.80
C ILE A 409 -30.14 4.79 -5.45
N ASP A 410 -30.62 5.62 -4.52
CA ASP A 410 -30.78 5.21 -3.12
C ASP A 410 -32.13 5.62 -2.50
N ARG A 411 -32.80 4.70 -1.81
CA ARG A 411 -34.08 4.98 -1.13
C ARG A 411 -35.16 5.55 -2.07
N CYS A 412 -35.18 5.11 -3.32
CA CYS A 412 -36.16 5.55 -4.32
C CYS A 412 -37.33 4.57 -4.43
N THR A 413 -38.50 5.09 -4.77
CA THR A 413 -39.66 4.31 -5.21
C THR A 413 -39.84 4.53 -6.70
N LEU A 414 -39.62 3.50 -7.50
CA LEU A 414 -39.56 3.58 -8.96
C LEU A 414 -40.55 2.61 -9.58
N THR A 415 -41.44 3.10 -10.44
CA THR A 415 -42.39 2.24 -11.14
C THR A 415 -42.45 2.56 -12.62
N SER A 416 -42.64 1.55 -13.46
CA SER A 416 -42.81 1.74 -14.90
C SER A 416 -44.00 0.94 -15.46
N GLY A 417 -44.48 1.39 -16.61
CA GLY A 417 -45.66 0.89 -17.31
C GLY A 417 -45.38 -0.33 -18.16
N GLY A 418 -44.11 -0.64 -18.46
CA GLY A 418 -43.68 -1.85 -19.16
C GLY A 418 -43.17 -1.67 -20.60
N TYR A 419 -43.08 -0.43 -21.12
CA TYR A 419 -42.28 -0.13 -22.31
C TYR A 419 -40.81 0.07 -21.91
N GLY A 420 -40.07 -1.04 -21.83
CA GLY A 420 -38.69 -1.07 -21.34
C GLY A 420 -38.60 -1.37 -19.85
N ASP A 421 -37.38 -1.34 -19.31
CA ASP A 421 -37.08 -1.68 -17.92
C ASP A 421 -37.25 -0.47 -16.99
N THR A 422 -37.67 -0.68 -15.75
CA THR A 422 -37.89 0.42 -14.79
C THR A 422 -36.60 1.19 -14.52
N ILE A 423 -35.50 0.48 -14.33
CA ILE A 423 -34.14 1.01 -14.43
C ILE A 423 -33.48 0.34 -15.63
N PHE A 424 -33.16 1.13 -16.65
CA PHE A 424 -32.41 0.69 -17.81
C PHE A 424 -31.03 1.31 -17.76
N GLY A 425 -29.97 0.53 -17.95
CA GLY A 425 -28.61 1.02 -18.00
C GLY A 425 -27.76 0.28 -19.02
N GLY A 426 -26.93 0.99 -19.76
CA GLY A 426 -25.95 0.35 -20.64
C GLY A 426 -25.22 1.34 -21.54
N PRO A 427 -24.12 0.90 -22.16
CA PRO A 427 -23.49 1.66 -23.22
C PRO A 427 -24.34 1.61 -24.49
N SER A 428 -24.38 2.72 -25.24
CA SER A 428 -24.97 2.76 -26.57
C SER A 428 -23.99 2.39 -27.68
N ASP A 429 -22.75 2.07 -27.32
CA ASP A 429 -21.66 1.67 -28.23
C ASP A 429 -20.86 0.50 -27.65
N ALA A 430 -19.88 0.00 -28.40
CA ALA A 430 -19.11 -1.19 -28.05
C ALA A 430 -17.90 -0.94 -27.13
N SER A 431 -17.62 0.32 -26.75
CA SER A 431 -16.40 0.68 -26.04
C SER A 431 -16.63 1.46 -24.74
N SER A 432 -17.82 1.99 -24.52
CA SER A 432 -18.15 2.71 -23.29
C SER A 432 -18.53 1.76 -22.17
N VAL A 433 -18.22 2.14 -20.94
CA VAL A 433 -18.51 1.32 -19.75
C VAL A 433 -19.27 2.14 -18.71
N LEU A 434 -20.29 1.54 -18.10
CA LEU A 434 -20.90 2.06 -16.88
C LEU A 434 -20.22 1.41 -15.66
N SER A 435 -19.55 2.24 -14.87
CA SER A 435 -18.78 1.80 -13.70
C SER A 435 -19.37 2.35 -12.39
N GLU A 436 -19.26 1.61 -11.30
CA GLU A 436 -19.61 2.11 -9.95
C GLU A 436 -21.07 2.60 -9.83
N VAL A 437 -22.01 1.95 -10.51
CA VAL A 437 -23.44 2.15 -10.30
C VAL A 437 -23.87 1.38 -9.06
N THR A 438 -24.47 2.11 -8.12
CA THR A 438 -24.98 1.60 -6.84
C THR A 438 -26.48 1.81 -6.78
N ILE A 439 -27.25 0.73 -6.64
CA ILE A 439 -28.71 0.74 -6.50
C ILE A 439 -29.05 0.13 -5.16
N THR A 440 -29.50 0.94 -4.20
CA THR A 440 -29.69 0.51 -2.81
C THR A 440 -30.99 0.94 -2.19
N ARG A 441 -31.58 0.06 -1.36
CA ARG A 441 -32.75 0.38 -0.53
C ARG A 441 -33.94 0.93 -1.32
N CYS A 442 -34.06 0.58 -2.59
CA CYS A 442 -35.13 1.03 -3.46
C CYS A 442 -36.30 0.05 -3.46
N PHE A 443 -37.50 0.57 -3.71
CA PHE A 443 -38.65 -0.20 -4.16
C PHE A 443 -38.80 -0.01 -5.66
N ILE A 444 -38.73 -1.09 -6.44
CA ILE A 444 -38.69 -1.04 -7.91
C ILE A 444 -39.75 -2.00 -8.45
N ARG A 445 -40.70 -1.50 -9.23
CA ARG A 445 -41.79 -2.31 -9.79
C ARG A 445 -41.92 -2.15 -11.30
N GLN A 446 -41.88 -3.28 -11.99
CA GLN A 446 -42.14 -3.40 -13.42
C GLN A 446 -43.61 -3.69 -13.71
N GLY A 447 -44.20 -2.99 -14.69
CA GLY A 447 -45.49 -3.36 -15.29
C GLY A 447 -46.76 -2.82 -14.61
N GLN A 448 -46.70 -1.67 -13.94
CA GLN A 448 -47.82 -1.10 -13.17
C GLN A 448 -49.06 -0.74 -14.01
N LEU A 449 -48.92 -0.57 -15.34
CA LEU A 449 -49.97 -0.05 -16.23
C LEU A 449 -50.58 -1.10 -17.17
N GLY A 450 -50.32 -2.39 -16.95
CA GLY A 450 -50.89 -3.48 -17.75
C GLY A 450 -50.32 -3.63 -19.17
N ILE A 451 -49.16 -3.02 -19.45
CA ILE A 451 -48.46 -3.06 -20.73
C ILE A 451 -47.20 -3.92 -20.55
N PHE A 452 -46.90 -4.86 -21.46
CA PHE A 452 -45.84 -5.88 -21.22
C PHE A 452 -44.92 -6.09 -22.42
N ASN A 453 -43.81 -5.34 -22.48
CA ASN A 453 -42.71 -5.62 -23.41
C ASN A 453 -41.42 -6.10 -22.72
N SER A 454 -41.22 -5.81 -21.43
CA SER A 454 -40.06 -6.30 -20.67
C SER A 454 -40.44 -6.85 -19.30
N ARG A 455 -39.74 -7.93 -18.90
CA ARG A 455 -39.85 -8.60 -17.59
C ARG A 455 -38.82 -8.07 -16.57
N SER A 456 -37.79 -7.34 -17.01
CA SER A 456 -36.75 -6.83 -16.10
C SER A 456 -37.17 -5.52 -15.47
N ALA A 457 -37.11 -5.46 -14.14
CA ALA A 457 -37.27 -4.22 -13.39
C ALA A 457 -35.95 -3.44 -13.37
N ILE A 458 -34.83 -4.14 -13.19
CA ILE A 458 -33.49 -3.60 -13.31
C ILE A 458 -32.83 -4.33 -14.47
N ASN A 459 -32.36 -3.59 -15.47
CA ASN A 459 -31.55 -4.12 -16.54
C ASN A 459 -30.35 -3.21 -16.75
N THR A 460 -29.17 -3.74 -16.48
CA THR A 460 -27.92 -2.98 -16.54
C THR A 460 -26.87 -3.76 -17.31
N VAL A 461 -26.30 -3.14 -18.34
CA VAL A 461 -25.40 -3.75 -19.31
C VAL A 461 -23.97 -3.21 -19.14
N ALA A 462 -22.97 -4.08 -19.38
CA ALA A 462 -21.54 -3.73 -19.34
C ALA A 462 -21.12 -3.05 -18.03
N MET A 463 -21.39 -3.74 -16.92
CA MET A 463 -21.26 -3.21 -15.58
C MET A 463 -19.88 -3.51 -14.97
N HIS A 464 -19.09 -2.48 -14.68
CA HIS A 464 -17.87 -2.60 -13.85
C HIS A 464 -18.03 -2.06 -12.42
N LYS A 465 -17.69 -2.83 -11.39
CA LYS A 465 -17.74 -2.44 -9.96
C LYS A 465 -19.13 -2.00 -9.46
N ASN A 466 -20.17 -2.75 -9.83
CA ASN A 466 -21.55 -2.35 -9.53
C ASN A 466 -22.14 -3.09 -8.34
N LEU A 467 -23.08 -2.43 -7.66
CA LEU A 467 -23.72 -2.94 -6.46
C LEU A 467 -25.23 -2.76 -6.55
N ILE A 468 -25.98 -3.86 -6.47
CA ILE A 468 -27.43 -3.88 -6.35
C ILE A 468 -27.76 -4.50 -4.99
N GLN A 469 -28.10 -3.70 -3.99
CA GLN A 469 -28.20 -4.18 -2.61
C GLN A 469 -29.42 -3.71 -1.82
N GLY A 470 -30.07 -4.66 -1.12
CA GLY A 470 -31.12 -4.34 -0.16
C GLY A 470 -32.39 -3.75 -0.79
N ASN A 471 -32.66 -4.05 -2.05
CA ASN A 471 -33.83 -3.56 -2.77
C ASN A 471 -35.00 -4.53 -2.66
N THR A 472 -36.22 -4.00 -2.78
CA THR A 472 -37.44 -4.78 -3.06
C THR A 472 -37.77 -4.60 -4.54
N VAL A 473 -37.72 -5.69 -5.31
CA VAL A 473 -37.84 -5.67 -6.77
C VAL A 473 -39.00 -6.56 -7.20
N GLU A 474 -40.02 -5.96 -7.79
CA GLU A 474 -41.10 -6.66 -8.47
C GLU A 474 -40.80 -6.71 -9.97
N GLY A 475 -40.17 -7.81 -10.40
CA GLY A 475 -39.62 -8.04 -11.73
C GLY A 475 -38.20 -8.61 -11.65
N ASN A 476 -37.58 -8.86 -12.81
CA ASN A 476 -36.23 -9.45 -12.83
C ASN A 476 -35.16 -8.41 -12.51
N ILE A 477 -34.08 -8.86 -11.89
CA ILE A 477 -32.80 -8.16 -11.87
C ILE A 477 -31.94 -8.81 -12.96
N THR A 478 -31.57 -8.04 -13.97
CA THR A 478 -30.77 -8.49 -15.09
C THR A 478 -29.49 -7.66 -15.19
N ALA A 479 -28.34 -8.30 -15.01
CA ALA A 479 -27.04 -7.75 -15.36
C ALA A 479 -26.61 -8.37 -16.71
N GLY A 480 -26.80 -7.64 -17.81
CA GLY A 480 -26.74 -8.18 -19.18
C GLY A 480 -25.41 -7.94 -19.90
N GLY A 481 -25.01 -8.84 -20.80
CA GLY A 481 -23.84 -8.71 -21.67
C GLY A 481 -24.28 -8.35 -23.07
N GLU A 482 -24.19 -7.07 -23.42
CA GLU A 482 -24.18 -6.66 -24.82
C GLU A 482 -22.85 -5.92 -25.00
N LYS A 483 -21.88 -6.61 -25.62
CA LYS A 483 -20.61 -6.08 -26.13
C LYS A 483 -19.41 -5.89 -25.17
N ILE A 484 -19.56 -6.05 -23.85
CA ILE A 484 -18.43 -5.88 -22.90
C ILE A 484 -18.65 -6.77 -21.66
N PRO A 485 -17.59 -7.43 -21.13
CA PRO A 485 -17.69 -8.26 -19.94
C PRO A 485 -18.06 -7.51 -18.66
N HIS A 486 -18.75 -8.22 -17.76
CA HIS A 486 -19.01 -7.76 -16.40
C HIS A 486 -17.79 -7.96 -15.51
N TYR A 487 -17.51 -6.98 -14.67
CA TYR A 487 -16.39 -7.02 -13.75
C TYR A 487 -16.82 -6.50 -12.38
N HIS A 488 -16.64 -7.26 -11.30
CA HIS A 488 -16.98 -6.81 -9.94
C HIS A 488 -18.47 -6.42 -9.78
N THR A 489 -19.40 -7.29 -10.19
CA THR A 489 -20.84 -7.04 -10.02
C THR A 489 -21.37 -7.82 -8.82
N SER A 490 -21.99 -7.11 -7.88
CA SER A 490 -22.54 -7.70 -6.65
C SER A 490 -24.04 -7.44 -6.52
N ILE A 491 -24.81 -8.50 -6.34
CA ILE A 491 -26.27 -8.49 -6.13
C ILE A 491 -26.52 -9.08 -4.74
N VAL A 492 -26.84 -8.25 -3.75
CA VAL A 492 -26.77 -8.62 -2.33
C VAL A 492 -28.04 -8.28 -1.56
N GLY A 493 -28.63 -9.24 -0.86
CA GLY A 493 -29.70 -8.94 0.11
C GLY A 493 -30.98 -8.36 -0.49
N ASN A 494 -31.27 -8.62 -1.77
CA ASN A 494 -32.48 -8.14 -2.42
C ASN A 494 -33.64 -9.11 -2.22
N ILE A 495 -34.87 -8.59 -2.16
CA ILE A 495 -36.11 -9.36 -2.28
C ILE A 495 -36.61 -9.19 -3.71
N VAL A 496 -36.72 -10.30 -4.45
CA VAL A 496 -37.07 -10.31 -5.87
C VAL A 496 -38.32 -11.16 -6.05
N SER A 497 -39.40 -10.57 -6.52
CA SER A 497 -40.69 -11.23 -6.75
C SER A 497 -41.21 -10.91 -8.14
N ALA A 498 -42.24 -11.64 -8.58
CA ALA A 498 -42.74 -11.50 -9.94
C ALA A 498 -43.21 -10.06 -10.23
N ALA A 499 -42.93 -9.58 -11.43
CA ALA A 499 -43.58 -8.38 -11.94
C ALA A 499 -45.11 -8.59 -11.98
N GLN A 500 -45.86 -7.49 -12.00
CA GLN A 500 -47.33 -7.58 -12.09
C GLN A 500 -47.74 -8.41 -13.31
N ASN A 501 -48.64 -9.38 -13.15
CA ASN A 501 -49.09 -10.30 -14.21
C ASN A 501 -47.98 -11.14 -14.88
N SER A 502 -46.79 -11.28 -14.28
CA SER A 502 -45.76 -12.22 -14.71
C SER A 502 -45.76 -13.47 -13.84
N ILE A 503 -45.40 -14.61 -14.42
CA ILE A 503 -45.12 -15.84 -13.65
C ILE A 503 -43.61 -15.86 -13.39
N GLY A 504 -43.25 -15.38 -12.21
CA GLY A 504 -41.92 -15.55 -11.64
C GLY A 504 -40.93 -14.39 -11.77
N ALA A 505 -39.79 -14.55 -11.07
CA ALA A 505 -38.79 -13.51 -10.87
C ALA A 505 -37.37 -14.06 -10.84
N ASN A 506 -36.47 -13.45 -11.59
CA ASN A 506 -35.13 -13.97 -11.77
C ASN A 506 -34.06 -12.94 -11.39
N ILE A 507 -32.99 -13.41 -10.76
CA ILE A 507 -31.70 -12.73 -10.79
C ILE A 507 -30.91 -13.35 -11.92
N THR A 508 -30.61 -12.57 -12.96
CA THR A 508 -29.92 -13.04 -14.15
C THR A 508 -28.65 -12.25 -14.37
N VAL A 509 -27.54 -12.94 -14.57
CA VAL A 509 -26.27 -12.36 -15.01
C VAL A 509 -25.89 -13.01 -16.33
N PHE A 510 -26.03 -12.25 -17.42
CA PHE A 510 -25.56 -12.65 -18.74
C PHE A 510 -24.18 -12.07 -18.99
N CYS A 511 -23.24 -12.95 -19.27
CA CYS A 511 -21.86 -12.64 -19.59
C CYS A 511 -21.49 -13.09 -21.01
N ASP A 512 -22.48 -13.38 -21.85
CA ASP A 512 -22.28 -13.72 -23.25
C ASP A 512 -21.97 -12.44 -24.05
N SER A 513 -20.78 -12.38 -24.61
CA SER A 513 -20.37 -11.35 -25.54
C SER A 513 -20.54 -11.88 -26.97
N ASN A 514 -21.15 -11.07 -27.84
CA ASN A 514 -21.29 -11.37 -29.26
C ASN A 514 -19.98 -11.95 -29.85
N ALA A 515 -20.11 -12.93 -30.75
CA ALA A 515 -18.97 -13.65 -31.32
C ALA A 515 -17.82 -12.72 -31.76
N GLY A 516 -16.66 -12.83 -31.11
CA GLY A 516 -15.44 -12.06 -31.44
C GLY A 516 -14.74 -11.36 -30.26
N GLU A 517 -15.37 -11.26 -29.10
CA GLU A 517 -14.74 -10.71 -27.90
C GLU A 517 -13.84 -11.74 -27.19
N THR A 518 -12.71 -11.24 -26.68
CA THR A 518 -11.64 -12.04 -26.04
C THR A 518 -11.52 -11.79 -24.54
N ASP A 519 -12.46 -11.07 -23.94
CA ASP A 519 -12.38 -10.70 -22.54
C ASP A 519 -13.41 -11.48 -21.71
N GLU A 520 -12.98 -11.93 -20.54
CA GLU A 520 -13.75 -12.75 -19.60
C GLU A 520 -14.51 -11.88 -18.59
N SER A 521 -15.78 -12.24 -18.31
CA SER A 521 -16.50 -11.71 -17.14
C SER A 521 -16.03 -12.40 -15.86
N LYS A 522 -15.84 -11.63 -14.78
CA LYS A 522 -15.30 -12.18 -13.52
C LYS A 522 -15.69 -11.40 -12.26
N TYR A 523 -15.61 -12.09 -11.12
CA TYR A 523 -15.96 -11.58 -9.79
C TYR A 523 -17.44 -11.18 -9.69
N ILE A 524 -18.29 -12.16 -9.91
CA ILE A 524 -19.75 -12.00 -9.80
C ILE A 524 -20.19 -12.54 -8.45
N ASN A 525 -20.83 -11.70 -7.63
CA ASN A 525 -21.31 -12.08 -6.31
C ASN A 525 -22.83 -11.99 -6.26
N ILE A 526 -23.51 -13.09 -5.94
CA ILE A 526 -24.96 -13.15 -5.72
C ILE A 526 -25.17 -13.70 -4.33
N VAL A 527 -25.48 -12.82 -3.37
CA VAL A 527 -25.37 -13.15 -1.94
C VAL A 527 -26.63 -12.76 -1.16
N SER A 528 -27.16 -13.68 -0.36
CA SER A 528 -28.25 -13.44 0.60
C SER A 528 -29.53 -12.87 -0.02
N ASN A 529 -29.82 -13.13 -1.29
CA ASN A 529 -31.06 -12.66 -1.92
C ASN A 529 -32.22 -13.62 -1.62
N GLN A 530 -33.44 -13.08 -1.56
CA GLN A 530 -34.68 -13.86 -1.56
C GLN A 530 -35.32 -13.75 -2.94
N VAL A 531 -35.48 -14.87 -3.64
CA VAL A 531 -36.09 -14.96 -4.97
C VAL A 531 -37.38 -15.74 -4.86
N ILE A 532 -38.51 -15.06 -5.09
CA ILE A 532 -39.86 -15.61 -4.91
C ILE A 532 -40.45 -15.97 -6.27
N GLY A 533 -40.65 -17.26 -6.49
CA GLY A 533 -41.22 -17.80 -7.71
C GLY A 533 -40.24 -17.73 -8.89
N GLY A 534 -38.96 -18.05 -8.74
CA GLY A 534 -38.07 -18.06 -9.91
C GLY A 534 -36.68 -18.58 -9.62
N ARG A 535 -35.65 -17.92 -10.17
CA ARG A 535 -34.29 -18.49 -10.21
C ARG A 535 -33.16 -17.48 -10.05
N VAL A 536 -31.98 -18.03 -9.73
CA VAL A 536 -30.69 -17.36 -9.97
C VAL A 536 -30.05 -18.02 -11.19
N TYR A 537 -29.75 -17.20 -12.20
CA TYR A 537 -29.20 -17.64 -13.47
C TYR A 537 -27.91 -16.88 -13.80
N VAL A 538 -26.81 -17.60 -13.98
CA VAL A 538 -25.54 -17.03 -14.45
C VAL A 538 -25.10 -17.79 -15.69
N GLN A 539 -24.91 -17.05 -16.78
CA GLN A 539 -24.48 -17.59 -18.06
C GLN A 539 -23.21 -16.89 -18.53
N GLY A 540 -22.15 -17.66 -18.77
CA GLY A 540 -20.93 -17.22 -19.42
C GLY A 540 -20.92 -17.41 -20.92
N GLN A 541 -19.81 -17.05 -21.55
CA GLN A 541 -19.58 -17.20 -22.98
C GLN A 541 -19.28 -18.67 -23.34
N ASP A 542 -19.81 -19.18 -24.45
CA ASP A 542 -19.51 -20.51 -25.00
C ASP A 542 -18.13 -20.55 -25.70
N ILE A 543 -17.09 -20.12 -24.97
CA ILE A 543 -15.68 -20.17 -25.39
C ILE A 543 -14.86 -20.65 -24.20
N PRO A 544 -14.23 -21.84 -24.25
CA PRO A 544 -13.54 -22.43 -23.09
C PRO A 544 -12.49 -21.54 -22.40
N LEU A 545 -11.81 -20.65 -23.14
CA LEU A 545 -10.81 -19.73 -22.58
C LEU A 545 -11.41 -18.50 -21.90
N TYR A 546 -12.65 -18.13 -22.22
CA TYR A 546 -13.30 -16.87 -21.80
C TYR A 546 -14.61 -17.12 -21.03
N GLN A 547 -14.80 -18.34 -20.53
CA GLN A 547 -15.87 -18.68 -19.60
C GLN A 547 -15.83 -17.75 -18.39
N THR A 548 -17.02 -17.38 -17.90
CA THR A 548 -17.14 -16.49 -16.74
C THR A 548 -16.55 -17.15 -15.50
N SER A 549 -15.65 -16.44 -14.81
CA SER A 549 -14.90 -17.02 -13.69
C SER A 549 -15.13 -16.31 -12.37
N ARG A 550 -14.78 -16.98 -11.26
CA ARG A 550 -14.84 -16.41 -9.90
C ARG A 550 -16.24 -15.92 -9.56
N VAL A 551 -17.20 -16.84 -9.65
CA VAL A 551 -18.61 -16.60 -9.35
C VAL A 551 -18.90 -17.12 -7.94
N ILE A 552 -19.48 -16.28 -7.10
CA ILE A 552 -19.86 -16.60 -5.72
C ILE A 552 -21.38 -16.49 -5.61
N VAL A 553 -22.03 -17.61 -5.29
CA VAL A 553 -23.48 -17.67 -5.06
C VAL A 553 -23.70 -18.21 -3.66
N VAL A 554 -24.02 -17.34 -2.69
CA VAL A 554 -24.02 -17.71 -1.27
C VAL A 554 -25.25 -17.25 -0.53
N GLY A 555 -25.86 -18.12 0.29
CA GLY A 555 -26.91 -17.74 1.22
C GLY A 555 -28.23 -17.28 0.60
N ASN A 556 -28.45 -17.54 -0.69
CA ASN A 556 -29.69 -17.13 -1.37
C ASN A 556 -30.83 -18.10 -1.02
N ASN A 557 -32.04 -17.57 -0.83
CA ASN A 557 -33.26 -18.33 -0.64
C ASN A 557 -34.13 -18.24 -1.90
N ILE A 558 -34.29 -19.35 -2.61
CA ILE A 558 -34.92 -19.43 -3.92
C ILE A 558 -36.15 -20.31 -3.83
N GLU A 559 -37.32 -19.69 -3.92
CA GLU A 559 -38.61 -20.36 -4.04
C GLU A 559 -38.88 -20.54 -5.54
N GLY A 560 -38.71 -21.76 -6.04
CA GLY A 560 -38.87 -22.12 -7.44
C GLY A 560 -40.33 -22.22 -7.89
N ILE A 561 -40.53 -22.43 -9.20
CA ILE A 561 -41.82 -22.77 -9.79
C ILE A 561 -41.70 -24.05 -10.62
N LYS A 562 -42.65 -24.99 -10.44
CA LYS A 562 -42.70 -26.25 -11.21
C LYS A 562 -43.39 -26.12 -12.58
N ASP A 563 -44.32 -25.18 -12.71
CA ASP A 563 -45.24 -25.07 -13.86
C ASP A 563 -44.99 -23.84 -14.76
N ALA A 564 -43.86 -23.15 -14.64
CA ALA A 564 -43.55 -21.91 -15.40
C ALA A 564 -42.97 -22.11 -16.82
N GLY A 565 -43.10 -23.30 -17.42
CA GLY A 565 -42.54 -23.63 -18.74
C GLY A 565 -41.04 -24.03 -18.71
N THR A 566 -40.53 -24.61 -19.80
CA THR A 566 -39.24 -25.34 -19.86
C THR A 566 -38.00 -24.56 -19.41
N ASP A 567 -38.07 -23.22 -19.52
CA ASP A 567 -36.92 -22.33 -19.31
C ASP A 567 -37.02 -21.49 -18.04
N SER A 568 -38.03 -21.63 -17.18
CA SER A 568 -38.11 -20.89 -15.89
C SER A 568 -38.22 -21.80 -14.67
N ASN A 569 -38.26 -23.12 -14.87
CA ASN A 569 -38.47 -24.09 -13.80
C ASN A 569 -37.18 -24.56 -13.11
N ARG A 570 -36.11 -23.76 -13.16
CA ARG A 570 -34.79 -24.07 -12.59
C ARG A 570 -34.56 -23.21 -11.35
N GLY A 571 -33.90 -23.69 -10.31
CA GLY A 571 -33.63 -22.91 -9.09
C GLY A 571 -32.31 -22.14 -9.15
N LEU A 572 -31.21 -22.88 -9.12
CA LEU A 572 -29.87 -22.37 -9.46
C LEU A 572 -29.51 -22.86 -10.85
N GLU A 573 -29.09 -21.94 -11.71
CA GLU A 573 -28.71 -22.26 -13.08
C GLU A 573 -27.38 -21.65 -13.46
N PHE A 574 -26.46 -22.51 -13.88
CA PHE A 574 -25.12 -22.14 -14.27
C PHE A 574 -24.79 -22.72 -15.63
N GLN A 575 -24.34 -21.86 -16.54
CA GLN A 575 -23.94 -22.24 -17.88
C GLN A 575 -22.61 -21.59 -18.24
N TYR A 576 -21.65 -22.36 -18.77
CA TYR A 576 -20.35 -21.85 -19.25
C TYR A 576 -19.55 -21.06 -18.20
N LEU A 577 -19.48 -21.58 -16.98
CA LEU A 577 -18.80 -20.94 -15.86
C LEU A 577 -17.59 -21.77 -15.39
N ARG A 578 -16.61 -21.10 -14.77
CA ARG A 578 -15.52 -21.76 -14.06
C ARG A 578 -15.22 -21.12 -12.71
N ASP A 579 -14.56 -21.84 -11.81
CA ASP A 579 -14.18 -21.33 -10.49
C ASP A 579 -15.39 -20.78 -9.71
N VAL A 580 -16.41 -21.62 -9.53
CA VAL A 580 -17.70 -21.22 -8.95
C VAL A 580 -17.83 -21.76 -7.52
N VAL A 581 -18.18 -20.89 -6.58
CA VAL A 581 -18.49 -21.26 -5.19
C VAL A 581 -19.98 -21.09 -4.96
N VAL A 582 -20.64 -22.19 -4.60
CA VAL A 582 -22.07 -22.25 -4.30
C VAL A 582 -22.22 -22.72 -2.85
N SER A 583 -22.58 -21.83 -1.93
CA SER A 583 -22.64 -22.17 -0.50
C SER A 583 -23.91 -21.70 0.21
N ASP A 584 -24.43 -22.50 1.14
CA ASP A 584 -25.51 -22.08 2.05
C ASP A 584 -26.80 -21.61 1.36
N ASN A 585 -27.02 -21.94 0.08
CA ASN A 585 -28.24 -21.57 -0.63
C ASN A 585 -29.37 -22.55 -0.27
N ILE A 586 -30.60 -22.04 -0.27
CA ILE A 586 -31.83 -22.83 -0.18
C ILE A 586 -32.55 -22.72 -1.52
N VAL A 587 -32.86 -23.85 -2.13
CA VAL A 587 -33.70 -23.97 -3.33
C VAL A 587 -34.87 -24.86 -2.98
N ASP A 588 -36.09 -24.37 -3.14
CA ASP A 588 -37.30 -25.11 -2.80
C ASP A 588 -38.35 -25.03 -3.92
N GLY A 589 -38.86 -26.16 -4.41
CA GLY A 589 -40.03 -26.20 -5.29
C GLY A 589 -39.78 -25.91 -6.79
N SER A 590 -38.54 -25.98 -7.28
CA SER A 590 -38.23 -25.91 -8.73
C SER A 590 -38.45 -27.26 -9.44
N ALA A 591 -38.69 -27.30 -10.75
CA ALA A 591 -38.63 -28.59 -11.46
C ALA A 591 -37.20 -29.15 -11.48
N ARG A 592 -36.20 -28.28 -11.69
CA ARG A 592 -34.77 -28.62 -11.53
C ARG A 592 -34.15 -27.73 -10.46
N GLY A 593 -33.71 -28.30 -9.35
CA GLY A 593 -33.13 -27.54 -8.24
C GLY A 593 -31.85 -26.82 -8.65
N VAL A 594 -30.85 -27.58 -9.12
CA VAL A 594 -29.62 -27.05 -9.71
C VAL A 594 -29.47 -27.58 -11.13
N PHE A 595 -29.20 -26.69 -12.09
CA PHE A 595 -28.92 -27.02 -13.48
C PHE A 595 -27.51 -26.57 -13.86
N LEU A 596 -26.69 -27.50 -14.34
CA LEU A 596 -25.34 -27.24 -14.84
C LEU A 596 -25.21 -27.58 -16.33
N TYR A 597 -24.56 -26.68 -17.06
CA TYR A 597 -24.19 -26.87 -18.48
C TYR A 597 -22.79 -26.31 -18.73
N ALA A 598 -21.86 -27.14 -19.21
CA ALA A 598 -20.49 -26.77 -19.57
C ALA A 598 -19.74 -25.94 -18.50
N CYS A 599 -19.92 -26.28 -17.22
CA CYS A 599 -19.24 -25.62 -16.11
C CYS A 599 -18.02 -26.42 -15.65
N ASP A 600 -16.98 -25.74 -15.18
CA ASP A 600 -15.78 -26.36 -14.61
C ASP A 600 -15.50 -25.86 -13.18
N SER A 601 -14.93 -26.70 -12.32
CA SER A 601 -14.45 -26.26 -10.99
C SER A 601 -15.54 -25.59 -10.15
N VAL A 602 -16.67 -26.28 -9.98
CA VAL A 602 -17.81 -25.82 -9.16
C VAL A 602 -17.79 -26.52 -7.80
N SER A 603 -17.83 -25.73 -6.72
CA SER A 603 -17.87 -26.24 -5.35
C SER A 603 -19.21 -25.96 -4.69
N PHE A 604 -19.93 -27.01 -4.35
CA PHE A 604 -21.19 -26.96 -3.61
C PHE A 604 -20.95 -27.27 -2.12
N ASN A 605 -21.24 -26.32 -1.24
CA ASN A 605 -21.04 -26.46 0.20
C ASN A 605 -22.32 -26.12 0.98
N ASN A 606 -22.82 -27.02 1.83
CA ASN A 606 -23.93 -26.74 2.75
C ASN A 606 -25.22 -26.17 2.11
N ASN A 607 -25.49 -26.44 0.84
CA ASN A 607 -26.72 -25.99 0.19
C ASN A 607 -27.87 -26.97 0.47
N LYS A 608 -29.11 -26.48 0.48
CA LYS A 608 -30.33 -27.27 0.63
C LYS A 608 -31.18 -27.17 -0.63
N VAL A 609 -31.38 -28.29 -1.30
CA VAL A 609 -32.23 -28.39 -2.50
C VAL A 609 -33.39 -29.32 -2.20
N LEU A 610 -34.58 -28.75 -2.08
CA LEU A 610 -35.75 -29.37 -1.48
C LEU A 610 -36.94 -29.34 -2.44
N ASN A 611 -37.83 -30.32 -2.33
CA ASN A 611 -39.10 -30.43 -3.07
C ASN A 611 -38.99 -30.20 -4.58
N CYS A 612 -37.83 -30.43 -5.19
CA CYS A 612 -37.62 -30.31 -6.63
C CYS A 612 -37.92 -31.63 -7.34
N ASP A 613 -38.33 -31.60 -8.60
CA ASP A 613 -38.57 -32.84 -9.37
C ASP A 613 -37.24 -33.54 -9.71
N THR A 614 -36.20 -32.74 -9.96
CA THR A 614 -34.81 -33.19 -10.07
C THR A 614 -33.93 -32.24 -9.27
N ASN A 615 -33.30 -32.72 -8.20
CA ASN A 615 -32.52 -31.83 -7.33
C ASN A 615 -31.22 -31.33 -8.01
N LEU A 616 -30.50 -32.20 -8.71
CA LEU A 616 -29.29 -31.86 -9.46
C LEU A 616 -29.39 -32.42 -10.88
N TYR A 617 -29.36 -31.54 -11.88
CA TYR A 617 -29.36 -31.89 -13.29
C TYR A 617 -28.01 -31.56 -13.93
N LEU A 618 -27.31 -32.59 -14.40
CA LEU A 618 -26.05 -32.48 -15.14
C LEU A 618 -26.29 -32.76 -16.61
N SER A 619 -25.91 -31.82 -17.48
CA SER A 619 -25.99 -32.00 -18.93
C SER A 619 -24.93 -32.99 -19.42
N ALA A 620 -25.22 -33.76 -20.47
CA ALA A 620 -24.31 -34.76 -21.05
C ALA A 620 -23.70 -34.29 -22.39
N GLY A 621 -22.65 -34.96 -22.86
CA GLY A 621 -22.00 -34.67 -24.14
C GLY A 621 -21.23 -33.34 -24.12
N ALA A 622 -21.37 -32.52 -25.17
CA ALA A 622 -20.68 -31.23 -25.28
C ALA A 622 -21.06 -30.22 -24.17
N GLY A 623 -22.17 -30.45 -23.45
CA GLY A 623 -22.59 -29.65 -22.31
C GLY A 623 -22.17 -30.21 -20.94
N ALA A 624 -21.31 -31.24 -20.89
CA ALA A 624 -20.88 -31.85 -19.65
C ALA A 624 -20.10 -30.87 -18.76
N SER A 625 -20.39 -30.90 -17.45
CA SER A 625 -19.67 -30.11 -16.45
C SER A 625 -18.64 -30.97 -15.72
N THR A 626 -17.47 -30.42 -15.42
CA THR A 626 -16.30 -31.13 -14.88
C THR A 626 -15.83 -30.54 -13.55
N ASN A 627 -15.02 -31.29 -12.79
CA ASN A 627 -14.42 -30.85 -11.52
C ASN A 627 -15.46 -30.32 -10.49
N LEU A 628 -16.54 -31.09 -10.30
CA LEU A 628 -17.60 -30.78 -9.34
C LEU A 628 -17.26 -31.36 -7.97
N THR A 629 -17.35 -30.53 -6.92
CA THR A 629 -17.17 -30.97 -5.53
C THR A 629 -18.42 -30.72 -4.71
N TYR A 630 -18.77 -31.67 -3.83
CA TYR A 630 -19.97 -31.63 -2.99
C TYR A 630 -19.59 -31.86 -1.53
N PHE A 631 -19.95 -30.95 -0.65
CA PHE A 631 -19.68 -31.02 0.79
C PHE A 631 -20.92 -30.63 1.60
N ASN A 632 -21.42 -31.56 2.42
CA ASN A 632 -22.55 -31.35 3.35
C ASN A 632 -23.82 -30.75 2.71
N ASN A 633 -24.09 -31.01 1.43
CA ASN A 633 -25.32 -30.54 0.79
C ASN A 633 -26.50 -31.46 1.15
N THR A 634 -27.70 -30.90 1.26
CA THR A 634 -28.94 -31.66 1.44
C THR A 634 -29.71 -31.69 0.12
N GLY A 635 -30.09 -32.88 -0.35
CA GLY A 635 -30.87 -33.06 -1.57
C GLY A 635 -30.05 -33.02 -2.87
N MET A 636 -28.79 -32.58 -2.84
CA MET A 636 -27.85 -32.67 -3.99
C MET A 636 -26.93 -33.89 -3.94
N ASP A 637 -27.28 -34.90 -3.15
CA ASP A 637 -26.49 -36.11 -3.08
C ASP A 637 -26.53 -36.80 -4.45
N ASN A 638 -25.37 -36.86 -5.10
CA ASN A 638 -25.16 -37.73 -6.24
C ASN A 638 -25.46 -39.15 -5.74
N SER A 639 -26.67 -39.64 -5.99
CA SER A 639 -27.13 -40.96 -5.56
C SER A 639 -26.35 -42.11 -6.21
N ALA A 640 -25.30 -41.80 -6.97
CA ALA A 640 -24.28 -42.71 -7.45
C ALA A 640 -22.94 -42.45 -6.74
N VAL A 641 -22.83 -42.81 -5.46
CA VAL A 641 -21.62 -43.54 -5.07
C VAL A 641 -21.79 -44.92 -5.68
N THR A 642 -21.46 -45.03 -6.97
CA THR A 642 -21.34 -46.33 -7.63
C THR A 642 -20.13 -46.98 -6.98
N VAL A 643 -20.37 -47.95 -6.09
CA VAL A 643 -19.33 -48.91 -5.72
C VAL A 643 -19.04 -49.68 -7.02
N PRO A 644 -17.84 -49.60 -7.60
CA PRO A 644 -17.53 -50.39 -8.78
C PRO A 644 -17.58 -51.87 -8.37
N ASP A 645 -18.54 -52.61 -8.90
CA ASP A 645 -18.68 -54.05 -8.77
C ASP A 645 -18.56 -54.64 -10.18
N ASP A 646 -17.53 -55.47 -10.37
CA ASP A 646 -17.62 -56.53 -11.37
C ASP A 646 -18.44 -57.66 -10.73
N ALA A 647 -19.49 -58.10 -11.42
CA ALA A 647 -20.45 -59.07 -10.89
C ALA A 647 -19.75 -60.27 -10.20
N TYR A 648 -20.03 -60.48 -8.92
CA TYR A 648 -19.45 -61.57 -8.10
C TYR A 648 -19.96 -62.99 -8.47
N GLY A 649 -20.34 -63.23 -9.73
CA GLY A 649 -20.76 -64.52 -10.27
C GLY A 649 -22.28 -64.70 -10.42
N SER A 650 -22.68 -65.82 -11.03
CA SER A 650 -24.02 -66.08 -11.61
C SER A 650 -25.20 -66.19 -10.62
N GLY A 651 -25.03 -65.80 -9.35
CA GLY A 651 -26.05 -65.87 -8.31
C GLY A 651 -26.23 -64.57 -7.53
N TRP A 652 -25.70 -63.45 -8.02
CA TRP A 652 -25.85 -62.15 -7.37
C TRP A 652 -27.27 -61.60 -7.58
N ASN A 653 -27.87 -61.04 -6.54
CA ASN A 653 -29.27 -60.59 -6.53
C ASN A 653 -29.47 -59.18 -7.14
N GLY A 654 -28.42 -58.55 -7.66
CA GLY A 654 -28.50 -57.24 -8.32
C GLY A 654 -28.66 -56.05 -7.36
N SER A 655 -28.42 -56.22 -6.06
CA SER A 655 -28.57 -55.12 -5.10
C SER A 655 -27.38 -54.15 -5.16
N LEU A 656 -27.65 -52.87 -5.42
CA LEU A 656 -26.65 -51.79 -5.57
C LEU A 656 -26.47 -50.93 -4.30
N GLU A 657 -26.98 -51.37 -3.15
CA GLU A 657 -26.83 -50.67 -1.86
C GLU A 657 -25.55 -51.10 -1.13
N VAL A 658 -24.98 -50.21 -0.31
CA VAL A 658 -23.79 -50.52 0.51
C VAL A 658 -24.14 -51.66 1.47
N PRO A 659 -23.42 -52.81 1.46
CA PRO A 659 -23.82 -53.96 2.25
C PRO A 659 -23.90 -53.59 3.73
N THR A 660 -25.08 -53.74 4.33
CA THR A 660 -25.21 -53.63 5.79
C THR A 660 -24.40 -54.76 6.45
N LYS A 661 -23.98 -54.60 7.71
CA LYS A 661 -23.25 -55.64 8.46
C LYS A 661 -23.94 -57.02 8.41
N ASN A 662 -25.25 -57.05 8.23
CA ASN A 662 -26.04 -58.26 8.09
C ASN A 662 -25.93 -58.90 6.70
N ALA A 663 -25.71 -58.17 5.61
CA ALA A 663 -25.56 -58.74 4.27
C ALA A 663 -24.27 -59.60 4.12
N ILE A 664 -23.21 -59.29 4.87
CA ILE A 664 -22.01 -60.13 4.95
C ILE A 664 -22.26 -61.35 5.83
N TYR A 665 -23.02 -61.20 6.93
CA TYR A 665 -23.44 -62.31 7.79
C TYR A 665 -24.40 -63.28 7.08
N ASP A 666 -25.39 -62.79 6.35
CA ASP A 666 -26.36 -63.58 5.58
C ASP A 666 -25.69 -64.32 4.40
N ARG A 667 -24.58 -63.81 3.86
CA ARG A 667 -23.76 -64.51 2.86
C ARG A 667 -22.93 -65.65 3.47
N ILE A 668 -22.49 -65.49 4.72
CA ILE A 668 -21.80 -66.54 5.49
C ILE A 668 -22.82 -67.58 6.00
N GLU A 669 -24.04 -67.17 6.37
CA GLU A 669 -25.13 -68.08 6.74
C GLU A 669 -25.73 -68.83 5.53
N SER A 670 -25.87 -68.18 4.36
CA SER A 670 -26.30 -68.85 3.11
C SER A 670 -25.23 -69.73 2.45
N SER A 671 -23.97 -69.64 2.89
CA SER A 671 -22.91 -70.58 2.50
C SER A 671 -22.62 -71.66 3.55
N SER A 672 -23.38 -71.69 4.66
CA SER A 672 -23.18 -72.65 5.76
C SER A 672 -24.36 -73.58 6.06
N SER A 673 -25.39 -73.67 5.21
CA SER A 673 -26.45 -74.68 5.33
C SER A 673 -26.36 -75.77 4.24
N ALA A 674 -26.08 -77.00 4.67
CA ALA A 674 -26.07 -78.21 3.85
C ALA A 674 -27.49 -78.62 3.40
N PRO A 675 -27.73 -78.96 2.11
CA PRO A 675 -28.90 -79.73 1.68
C PRO A 675 -28.47 -81.12 1.16
N THR A 676 -28.70 -82.23 1.86
CA THR A 676 -29.93 -83.04 1.95
C THR A 676 -30.45 -83.59 0.61
N GLY A 677 -29.75 -84.59 0.08
CA GLY A 677 -30.27 -85.65 -0.79
C GLY A 677 -29.64 -86.98 -0.37
N SER A 678 -30.45 -88.04 -0.20
CA SER A 678 -30.07 -89.26 0.50
C SER A 678 -28.97 -90.08 -0.19
N ALA A 679 -27.85 -90.21 0.53
CA ALA A 679 -27.07 -91.41 0.83
C ALA A 679 -26.76 -92.44 -0.27
N GLY A 680 -25.45 -92.65 -0.47
CA GLY A 680 -24.87 -94.00 -0.55
C GLY A 680 -24.20 -94.38 -1.87
N GLY A 681 -22.90 -94.67 -1.81
CA GLY A 681 -22.31 -95.72 -2.64
C GLY A 681 -21.05 -95.37 -3.43
N ASP A 682 -19.91 -95.62 -2.80
CA ASP A 682 -18.77 -96.40 -3.31
C ASP A 682 -17.82 -95.84 -4.41
N LEU A 683 -16.52 -95.92 -4.08
CA LEU A 683 -15.42 -96.13 -5.04
C LEU A 683 -15.47 -97.57 -5.58
N GLY A 684 -16.58 -97.81 -6.26
CA GLY A 684 -16.87 -98.80 -7.27
C GLY A 684 -17.76 -98.10 -8.32
N GLY A 685 -17.33 -96.93 -8.82
CA GLY A 685 -18.11 -96.10 -9.73
C GLY A 685 -17.26 -94.99 -10.38
N THR A 686 -17.31 -94.93 -11.71
CA THR A 686 -16.39 -94.23 -12.63
C THR A 686 -16.63 -92.71 -12.81
N TYR A 687 -15.56 -91.92 -12.57
CA TYR A 687 -15.14 -90.64 -13.21
C TYR A 687 -16.09 -89.42 -13.25
N PRO A 688 -15.60 -88.16 -13.40
CA PRO A 688 -14.27 -87.57 -13.09
C PRO A 688 -14.34 -86.31 -12.18
N ASN A 689 -13.36 -86.05 -11.31
CA ASN A 689 -13.10 -84.70 -10.77
C ASN A 689 -11.59 -84.49 -10.52
N PRO A 690 -11.09 -83.25 -10.46
CA PRO A 690 -9.98 -82.73 -11.24
C PRO A 690 -8.64 -82.98 -10.53
N THR A 691 -7.57 -82.79 -11.27
CA THR A 691 -6.18 -82.96 -10.85
C THR A 691 -5.84 -82.30 -9.50
N THR A 692 -5.26 -83.08 -8.59
CA THR A 692 -4.66 -82.65 -7.32
C THR A 692 -3.47 -81.70 -7.54
N PRO A 693 -3.39 -80.53 -6.87
CA PRO A 693 -2.24 -79.66 -7.01
C PRO A 693 -1.07 -80.17 -6.14
N THR A 694 0.01 -80.53 -6.80
CA THR A 694 1.33 -80.75 -6.22
C THR A 694 2.02 -79.40 -5.97
N ALA A 695 1.72 -78.71 -4.88
CA ALA A 695 2.57 -77.69 -4.24
C ALA A 695 1.82 -77.05 -3.07
N VAL A 696 2.57 -76.60 -2.05
CA VAL A 696 2.12 -75.59 -1.06
C VAL A 696 1.62 -74.38 -1.84
N HIS A 697 0.34 -74.02 -1.70
CA HIS A 697 -0.31 -73.10 -2.62
C HIS A 697 -1.27 -72.14 -1.92
N LEU A 698 -0.82 -71.48 -0.85
CA LEU A 698 -1.49 -70.29 -0.32
C LEU A 698 -0.46 -69.25 0.14
N THR A 699 -0.79 -67.97 -0.06
CA THR A 699 -0.03 -66.77 0.31
C THR A 699 0.06 -66.53 1.84
N GLY A 700 -0.09 -67.57 2.67
CA GLY A 700 -0.03 -67.54 4.13
C GLY A 700 0.87 -68.64 4.73
N SER A 701 1.10 -68.61 6.05
CA SER A 701 1.96 -69.59 6.73
C SER A 701 1.32 -70.99 6.76
N GLU A 702 2.02 -71.99 6.21
CA GLU A 702 1.63 -73.40 6.27
C GLU A 702 2.60 -74.21 7.15
N THR A 703 2.07 -75.00 8.09
CA THR A 703 2.88 -75.90 8.93
C THR A 703 2.79 -77.32 8.39
N ILE A 704 3.88 -77.85 7.85
CA ILE A 704 3.94 -79.26 7.39
C ILE A 704 4.30 -80.15 8.59
N THR A 705 3.38 -81.02 8.99
CA THR A 705 3.58 -82.00 10.07
C THR A 705 3.81 -83.42 9.52
N GLY A 706 4.72 -84.16 10.15
CA GLY A 706 5.07 -85.54 9.80
C GLY A 706 6.11 -85.68 8.67
N VAL A 707 6.53 -86.91 8.39
CA VAL A 707 7.45 -87.23 7.29
C VAL A 707 6.63 -87.33 6.00
N LYS A 708 6.96 -86.50 5.01
CA LYS A 708 6.43 -86.61 3.65
C LYS A 708 7.45 -87.35 2.79
N SER A 709 7.12 -88.56 2.38
CA SER A 709 7.92 -89.33 1.42
C SER A 709 7.35 -89.11 0.03
N PHE A 710 8.16 -88.55 -0.87
CA PHE A 710 7.81 -88.41 -2.27
C PHE A 710 8.14 -89.73 -3.00
N SER A 711 7.17 -90.29 -3.73
CA SER A 711 7.34 -91.53 -4.51
C SER A 711 8.13 -91.33 -5.82
N VAL A 712 8.48 -90.08 -6.13
CA VAL A 712 9.34 -89.66 -7.25
C VAL A 712 10.27 -88.56 -6.74
N PRO A 713 11.53 -88.44 -7.20
CA PRO A 713 12.45 -87.43 -6.69
C PRO A 713 11.86 -86.02 -6.89
N PRO A 714 11.58 -85.26 -5.83
CA PRO A 714 11.02 -83.93 -5.98
C PRO A 714 12.10 -83.00 -6.57
N SER A 715 11.77 -82.25 -7.64
CA SER A 715 12.65 -81.18 -8.12
C SER A 715 12.30 -79.87 -7.42
N LEU A 716 13.20 -79.36 -6.59
CA LEU A 716 13.07 -78.02 -6.02
C LEU A 716 13.91 -77.06 -6.86
N THR A 717 13.28 -76.13 -7.58
CA THR A 717 14.00 -75.12 -8.39
C THR A 717 14.70 -74.08 -7.50
N GLY A 718 14.19 -73.87 -6.28
CA GLY A 718 14.77 -73.01 -5.26
C GLY A 718 13.85 -72.81 -4.06
N LEU A 719 14.35 -72.15 -3.03
CA LEU A 719 13.57 -71.59 -1.93
C LEU A 719 13.49 -70.08 -2.15
N ASN A 720 12.28 -69.53 -2.18
CA ASN A 720 12.04 -68.09 -2.35
C ASN A 720 11.63 -67.46 -1.01
N ASP A 721 11.90 -66.17 -0.85
CA ASP A 721 11.40 -65.40 0.28
C ASP A 721 9.92 -65.03 0.11
N ALA A 722 9.34 -64.37 1.11
CA ALA A 722 7.94 -63.95 1.10
C ALA A 722 7.61 -62.94 -0.04
N ASN A 723 8.63 -62.34 -0.66
CA ASN A 723 8.49 -61.45 -1.81
C ASN A 723 8.72 -62.19 -3.15
N GLY A 724 8.90 -63.51 -3.12
CA GLY A 724 9.10 -64.34 -4.30
C GLY A 724 10.53 -64.32 -4.86
N LEU A 725 11.50 -63.71 -4.17
CA LEU A 725 12.90 -63.68 -4.60
C LEU A 725 13.64 -64.94 -4.12
N PRO A 726 14.50 -65.56 -4.95
CA PRO A 726 15.21 -66.77 -4.56
C PRO A 726 16.22 -66.51 -3.44
N ILE A 727 16.04 -67.17 -2.31
CA ILE A 727 16.99 -67.29 -1.20
C ILE A 727 18.07 -68.33 -1.53
N PHE A 728 17.65 -69.46 -2.12
CA PHE A 728 18.54 -70.52 -2.59
C PHE A 728 18.01 -71.05 -3.92
N SER A 729 18.83 -71.12 -4.96
CA SER A 729 18.41 -71.60 -6.28
C SER A 729 19.41 -72.62 -6.80
N THR A 730 18.89 -73.66 -7.47
CA THR A 730 19.68 -74.66 -8.19
C THR A 730 19.29 -74.65 -9.66
N PRO A 731 19.77 -73.67 -10.44
CA PRO A 731 19.46 -73.61 -11.86
C PRO A 731 19.95 -74.89 -12.54
N GLY A 732 19.06 -75.58 -13.24
CA GLY A 732 19.39 -76.84 -13.90
C GLY A 732 20.44 -76.66 -15.00
N VAL A 733 21.35 -77.62 -15.10
CA VAL A 733 22.29 -77.79 -16.22
C VAL A 733 21.99 -79.15 -16.86
N ALA A 734 22.03 -79.23 -18.19
CA ALA A 734 21.76 -80.48 -18.90
C ALA A 734 22.75 -81.57 -18.47
N SER A 735 22.23 -82.74 -18.05
CA SER A 735 23.02 -83.89 -17.59
C SER A 735 23.95 -83.59 -16.40
N ALA A 736 23.44 -82.90 -15.37
CA ALA A 736 24.20 -82.70 -14.13
C ALA A 736 24.52 -84.04 -13.45
N VAL A 737 25.79 -84.45 -13.47
CA VAL A 737 26.28 -85.70 -12.88
C VAL A 737 26.97 -85.50 -11.52
N ASN A 738 27.34 -84.27 -11.18
CA ASN A 738 27.90 -83.89 -9.88
C ASN A 738 26.97 -82.91 -9.18
N TYR A 739 26.80 -83.08 -7.86
CA TYR A 739 25.90 -82.31 -7.03
C TYR A 739 26.47 -82.10 -5.63
N LEU A 740 25.94 -81.11 -4.91
CA LEU A 740 26.28 -80.85 -3.52
C LEU A 740 25.21 -81.44 -2.61
N SER A 741 25.59 -82.38 -1.74
CA SER A 741 24.69 -82.96 -0.75
C SER A 741 24.98 -82.38 0.64
N LEU A 742 23.92 -82.09 1.41
CA LEU A 742 24.02 -81.89 2.85
C LEU A 742 23.81 -83.25 3.53
N SER A 743 24.90 -83.87 3.97
CA SER A 743 24.82 -85.10 4.75
C SER A 743 24.63 -84.77 6.23
N ASN A 744 23.58 -85.31 6.83
CA ASN A 744 23.35 -85.19 8.27
C ASN A 744 24.37 -86.05 9.04
N ALA A 745 24.60 -85.73 10.31
CA ALA A 745 25.49 -86.49 11.18
C ALA A 745 24.73 -87.07 12.36
N GLY A 746 25.21 -88.22 12.86
CA GLY A 746 24.78 -88.73 14.16
C GLY A 746 25.20 -87.81 15.30
N ALA A 747 24.64 -88.03 16.49
CA ALA A 747 24.97 -87.24 17.67
C ALA A 747 26.49 -87.17 17.91
N GLY A 748 27.03 -85.96 18.03
CA GLY A 748 28.47 -85.70 18.20
C GLY A 748 29.28 -85.51 16.92
N GLY A 749 28.70 -85.74 15.73
CA GLY A 749 29.30 -85.42 14.43
C GLY A 749 28.79 -84.09 13.86
N TYR A 750 29.49 -83.55 12.85
CA TYR A 750 29.08 -82.32 12.16
C TYR A 750 28.41 -82.66 10.83
N PRO A 751 27.28 -82.02 10.47
CA PRO A 751 26.74 -82.09 9.12
C PRO A 751 27.78 -81.63 8.10
N THR A 752 27.88 -82.31 6.97
CA THR A 752 28.89 -82.03 5.95
C THR A 752 28.26 -81.65 4.62
N LEU A 753 28.74 -80.56 4.02
CA LEU A 753 28.52 -80.26 2.61
C LEU A 753 29.49 -81.11 1.79
N LEU A 754 28.97 -82.13 1.11
CA LEU A 754 29.76 -83.13 0.41
C LEU A 754 29.49 -83.06 -1.10
N PRO A 755 30.51 -82.81 -1.93
CA PRO A 755 30.35 -82.93 -3.37
C PRO A 755 30.28 -84.42 -3.72
N LEU A 756 29.19 -84.83 -4.36
CA LEU A 756 28.94 -86.21 -4.78
C LEU A 756 28.65 -86.23 -6.28
N GLY A 757 28.88 -87.35 -6.92
CA GLY A 757 28.69 -87.48 -8.36
C GLY A 757 29.46 -88.65 -8.93
N THR A 758 29.40 -88.79 -10.24
CA THR A 758 30.09 -89.89 -10.93
C THR A 758 31.56 -89.58 -11.25
N ASP A 759 32.00 -88.33 -11.13
CA ASP A 759 33.38 -87.95 -11.41
C ASP A 759 34.32 -88.25 -10.22
N THR A 760 35.58 -88.59 -10.52
CA THR A 760 36.56 -89.01 -9.51
C THR A 760 37.10 -87.87 -8.65
N ASN A 761 37.18 -86.65 -9.19
CA ASN A 761 37.70 -85.48 -8.47
C ASN A 761 36.69 -84.34 -8.57
N ILE A 762 35.91 -84.12 -7.51
CA ILE A 762 34.86 -83.10 -7.48
C ILE A 762 35.23 -82.03 -6.46
N GLY A 763 35.51 -80.82 -6.93
CA GLY A 763 35.77 -79.66 -6.07
C GLY A 763 34.49 -78.87 -5.75
N ILE A 764 34.53 -78.06 -4.69
CA ILE A 764 33.50 -77.06 -4.38
C ILE A 764 34.11 -75.67 -4.52
N THR A 765 33.43 -74.78 -5.24
CA THR A 765 33.80 -73.36 -5.34
C THR A 765 32.70 -72.50 -4.73
N LEU A 766 33.05 -71.63 -3.77
CA LEU A 766 32.17 -70.61 -3.21
C LEU A 766 32.65 -69.24 -3.68
N ARG A 767 31.80 -68.53 -4.43
CA ARG A 767 32.17 -67.26 -5.06
C ARG A 767 31.18 -66.16 -4.69
N THR A 768 31.70 -65.07 -4.14
CA THR A 768 30.90 -63.86 -3.92
C THR A 768 30.77 -63.06 -5.21
N LYS A 769 29.71 -62.26 -5.32
CA LYS A 769 29.47 -61.36 -6.46
C LYS A 769 29.87 -59.93 -6.08
N GLY A 770 30.58 -59.23 -6.97
CA GLY A 770 31.02 -57.85 -6.74
C GLY A 770 31.93 -57.71 -5.52
N ASN A 771 31.74 -56.65 -4.73
CA ASN A 771 32.50 -56.39 -3.50
C ASN A 771 32.02 -57.20 -2.29
N GLY A 772 31.16 -58.21 -2.48
CA GLY A 772 30.62 -59.04 -1.40
C GLY A 772 31.70 -59.89 -0.72
N SER A 773 31.58 -60.05 0.61
CA SER A 773 32.48 -60.87 1.42
C SER A 773 31.84 -62.20 1.82
N PHE A 774 32.65 -63.24 1.95
CA PHE A 774 32.24 -64.52 2.51
C PHE A 774 32.71 -64.58 3.97
N ILE A 775 31.76 -64.69 4.91
CA ILE A 775 32.00 -64.43 6.34
C ILE A 775 31.73 -65.71 7.15
N PHE A 776 32.69 -66.10 7.98
CA PHE A 776 32.53 -67.15 9.00
C PHE A 776 32.40 -66.51 10.39
N ARG A 777 31.39 -66.93 11.16
CA ARG A 777 31.16 -66.50 12.55
C ARG A 777 31.08 -67.73 13.45
N PRO A 778 31.77 -67.76 14.60
CA PRO A 778 31.66 -68.88 15.54
C PRO A 778 30.27 -68.89 16.20
N GLY A 779 29.78 -70.07 16.59
CA GLY A 779 28.60 -70.21 17.45
C GLY A 779 28.90 -69.88 18.92
N THR A 780 27.94 -70.10 19.83
CA THR A 780 28.06 -69.81 21.27
C THR A 780 29.12 -70.62 22.01
N ASP A 781 29.70 -71.63 21.37
CA ASP A 781 30.36 -72.72 22.08
C ASP A 781 31.89 -72.79 21.92
N SER A 782 32.61 -71.95 21.14
CA SER A 782 34.10 -71.90 21.20
C SER A 782 34.83 -70.88 20.31
N ILE A 783 36.10 -70.70 20.67
CA ILE A 783 37.13 -69.72 20.29
C ILE A 783 37.46 -69.66 18.78
N THR A 784 37.13 -70.67 17.97
CA THR A 784 37.63 -70.79 16.57
C THR A 784 36.53 -70.69 15.51
N ALA A 785 36.68 -69.78 14.53
CA ALA A 785 35.72 -69.59 13.43
C ALA A 785 36.00 -70.42 12.18
N VAL A 786 37.28 -70.71 11.90
CA VAL A 786 37.70 -71.48 10.71
C VAL A 786 38.91 -72.34 11.08
N GLN A 787 38.91 -73.62 10.68
CA GLN A 787 40.05 -74.51 10.77
C GLN A 787 40.30 -75.19 9.43
N TYR A 788 41.56 -75.23 9.01
CA TYR A 788 42.01 -76.02 7.89
C TYR A 788 42.73 -77.25 8.43
N LYS A 789 42.24 -78.44 8.11
CA LYS A 789 42.80 -79.70 8.59
C LYS A 789 43.20 -80.60 7.44
N ASN A 790 44.23 -81.41 7.65
CA ASN A 790 44.58 -82.47 6.70
C ASN A 790 43.70 -83.73 6.88
N ALA A 791 43.88 -84.72 6.01
CA ALA A 791 43.12 -85.99 6.07
C ALA A 791 43.31 -86.79 7.38
N ALA A 792 44.39 -86.51 8.13
CA ALA A 792 44.65 -87.09 9.45
C ALA A 792 44.05 -86.25 10.61
N ASN A 793 43.20 -85.26 10.30
CA ASN A 793 42.52 -84.36 11.24
C ASN A 793 43.46 -83.44 12.05
N VAL A 794 44.66 -83.17 11.55
CA VAL A 794 45.62 -82.22 12.16
C VAL A 794 45.36 -80.81 11.64
N THR A 795 45.24 -79.82 12.53
CA THR A 795 45.03 -78.40 12.17
C THR A 795 46.30 -77.78 11.60
N MET A 796 46.20 -77.27 10.38
CA MET A 796 47.29 -76.59 9.66
C MET A 796 47.22 -75.08 9.80
N ALA A 797 46.01 -74.52 9.91
CA ALA A 797 45.79 -73.11 10.20
C ALA A 797 44.40 -72.92 10.84
N SER A 798 44.27 -71.91 11.69
CA SER A 798 43.02 -71.60 12.38
C SER A 798 42.84 -70.11 12.63
N ILE A 799 41.59 -69.64 12.56
CA ILE A 799 41.21 -68.29 12.98
C ILE A 799 40.51 -68.39 14.33
N ASP A 800 41.12 -67.82 15.36
CA ASP A 800 40.52 -67.59 16.67
C ASP A 800 39.69 -66.31 16.61
N SER A 801 38.38 -66.48 16.59
CA SER A 801 37.42 -65.38 16.49
C SER A 801 37.12 -64.70 17.82
N THR A 802 37.39 -65.34 18.96
CA THR A 802 37.11 -64.74 20.28
C THR A 802 38.20 -63.75 20.66
N ASN A 803 39.46 -64.12 20.45
CA ASN A 803 40.62 -63.28 20.75
C ASN A 803 41.16 -62.53 19.53
N GLN A 804 40.45 -62.64 18.38
CA GLN A 804 40.78 -62.02 17.09
C GLN A 804 42.19 -62.39 16.59
N ARG A 805 42.53 -63.68 16.57
CA ARG A 805 43.86 -64.17 16.22
C ARG A 805 43.85 -65.05 14.96
N PHE A 806 44.95 -65.02 14.21
CA PHE A 806 45.19 -65.95 13.11
C PHE A 806 46.47 -66.75 13.35
N ALA A 807 46.35 -68.08 13.30
CA ALA A 807 47.44 -69.02 13.54
C ALA A 807 47.74 -69.89 12.31
N ILE A 808 49.02 -70.10 12.00
CA ILE A 808 49.47 -71.00 10.93
C ILE A 808 50.54 -71.95 11.46
N GLY A 809 50.37 -73.26 11.21
CA GLY A 809 51.37 -74.29 11.48
C GLY A 809 51.58 -74.62 12.96
N MET A 810 50.56 -74.44 13.79
CA MET A 810 50.64 -74.63 15.24
C MET A 810 49.65 -75.71 15.71
N SER A 811 50.07 -76.54 16.68
CA SER A 811 49.21 -77.57 17.28
C SER A 811 48.46 -77.10 18.55
N ALA A 812 48.80 -75.91 19.08
CA ALA A 812 48.19 -75.31 20.27
C ALA A 812 47.53 -73.95 19.95
N ALA A 813 46.64 -73.47 20.83
CA ALA A 813 45.90 -72.23 20.61
C ALA A 813 46.84 -71.00 20.57
N PRO A 814 46.64 -70.05 19.63
CA PRO A 814 47.52 -68.89 19.49
C PRO A 814 47.39 -67.93 20.67
N THR A 815 48.51 -67.36 21.10
CA THR A 815 48.59 -66.34 22.17
C THR A 815 48.72 -64.91 21.62
N SER A 816 49.00 -64.72 20.33
CA SER A 816 49.12 -63.40 19.66
C SER A 816 48.15 -63.24 18.48
N THR A 817 47.81 -62.00 18.13
CA THR A 817 46.86 -61.63 17.05
C THR A 817 47.22 -62.21 15.69
N LEU A 818 48.51 -62.32 15.38
CA LEU A 818 49.02 -63.09 14.24
C LEU A 818 50.16 -63.94 14.76
N GLN A 819 50.04 -65.26 14.65
CA GLN A 819 51.05 -66.19 15.12
C GLN A 819 51.35 -67.21 14.03
N SER A 820 52.63 -67.37 13.73
CA SER A 820 53.11 -68.47 12.92
C SER A 820 53.95 -69.36 13.80
N GLY A 821 53.89 -70.67 13.55
CA GLY A 821 54.92 -71.58 14.01
C GLY A 821 56.31 -71.26 13.42
N GLY A 822 56.44 -70.25 12.53
CA GLY A 822 57.66 -69.70 11.89
C GLY A 822 57.71 -68.14 11.84
N SER A 823 58.55 -67.53 10.98
CA SER A 823 58.94 -66.07 11.02
C SER A 823 58.19 -65.11 10.05
N PHE A 824 57.91 -63.86 10.47
CA PHE A 824 57.37 -62.72 9.67
C PHE A 824 58.23 -61.43 9.90
N ALA A 825 58.69 -60.70 8.87
CA ALA A 825 59.58 -59.51 9.00
C ALA A 825 58.84 -58.19 9.34
N THR A 826 59.28 -57.40 10.35
CA THR A 826 58.57 -56.21 10.92
C THR A 826 59.47 -55.02 11.38
N ALA A 827 58.86 -53.82 11.45
CA ALA A 827 59.06 -52.65 12.39
C ALA A 827 59.77 -51.33 11.94
N VAL A 828 59.12 -50.18 12.23
CA VAL A 828 59.61 -48.78 12.13
C VAL A 828 59.47 -48.11 13.51
N SER A 829 60.54 -47.57 14.08
CA SER A 829 60.52 -46.82 15.34
C SER A 829 61.26 -45.49 15.20
N ALA A 830 60.58 -44.37 15.46
CA ALA A 830 61.14 -43.01 15.39
C ALA A 830 62.23 -42.82 16.45
N SER A 831 63.46 -42.52 16.02
CA SER A 831 64.59 -42.27 16.91
C SER A 831 64.87 -40.76 16.92
N ALA A 832 64.82 -40.09 18.07
CA ALA A 832 65.24 -38.69 18.18
C ALA A 832 66.77 -38.62 18.18
N LEU A 833 67.37 -38.06 17.13
CA LEU A 833 68.83 -37.95 17.01
C LEU A 833 69.28 -36.53 17.41
N THR A 834 70.16 -36.45 18.40
CA THR A 834 70.67 -35.19 18.96
C THR A 834 72.12 -34.87 18.53
N SER A 835 72.77 -35.76 17.78
CA SER A 835 74.13 -35.61 17.26
C SER A 835 74.29 -36.26 15.87
N ALA A 836 75.38 -35.95 15.15
CA ALA A 836 75.64 -36.48 13.81
C ALA A 836 75.71 -38.01 13.82
N THR A 837 74.84 -38.70 13.07
CA THR A 837 74.69 -40.17 13.09
C THR A 837 74.45 -40.73 11.68
N THR A 838 74.93 -41.96 11.42
CA THR A 838 74.57 -42.73 10.21
C THR A 838 73.42 -43.67 10.52
N MET A 839 72.33 -43.59 9.77
CA MET A 839 71.13 -44.40 9.99
C MET A 839 71.32 -45.87 9.60
N THR A 840 70.48 -46.74 10.17
CA THR A 840 70.45 -48.19 9.88
C THR A 840 69.23 -48.58 9.04
N GLY A 841 69.28 -49.76 8.40
CA GLY A 841 68.23 -50.24 7.48
C GLY A 841 66.87 -50.58 8.13
N THR A 842 66.73 -50.40 9.44
CA THR A 842 65.46 -50.58 10.20
C THR A 842 64.79 -49.24 10.52
N GLN A 843 65.43 -48.11 10.25
CA GLN A 843 64.91 -46.78 10.54
C GLN A 843 64.41 -46.14 9.24
N CYS A 844 63.13 -45.75 9.15
CA CYS A 844 62.59 -45.04 7.98
C CYS A 844 61.76 -43.79 8.32
N SER A 845 61.68 -43.40 9.60
CA SER A 845 61.15 -42.11 10.05
C SER A 845 61.96 -41.65 11.27
N VAL A 846 62.51 -40.44 11.24
CA VAL A 846 63.50 -39.95 12.21
C VAL A 846 63.25 -38.49 12.59
N GLU A 847 63.29 -38.21 13.90
CA GLU A 847 63.18 -36.84 14.43
C GLU A 847 64.58 -36.27 14.70
N LEU A 848 64.82 -35.05 14.24
CA LEU A 848 66.09 -34.35 14.34
C LEU A 848 65.95 -33.19 15.32
N ASN A 849 66.70 -33.25 16.42
CA ASN A 849 66.70 -32.23 17.47
C ASN A 849 68.06 -31.51 17.52
N THR A 850 68.79 -31.49 16.41
CA THR A 850 70.19 -31.05 16.32
C THR A 850 70.50 -30.44 14.96
N THR A 851 71.50 -29.57 14.89
CA THR A 851 72.06 -29.05 13.64
C THR A 851 73.07 -30.00 12.99
N ALA A 852 73.41 -31.09 13.68
CA ALA A 852 74.44 -32.03 13.26
C ALA A 852 74.01 -32.89 12.05
N THR A 853 74.97 -33.22 11.17
CA THR A 853 74.72 -33.92 9.90
C THR A 853 74.28 -35.38 10.08
N GLN A 854 73.20 -35.79 9.42
CA GLN A 854 72.76 -37.20 9.37
C GLN A 854 73.08 -37.85 8.03
N THR A 855 73.51 -39.11 8.04
CA THR A 855 73.88 -39.85 6.81
C THR A 855 72.96 -41.04 6.60
N LEU A 856 72.37 -41.16 5.40
CA LEU A 856 71.53 -42.31 5.03
C LEU A 856 72.37 -43.60 4.90
N PRO A 857 71.76 -44.80 5.08
CA PRO A 857 72.43 -46.07 4.81
C PRO A 857 72.88 -46.17 3.34
N ALA A 858 73.86 -47.02 3.05
CA ALA A 858 74.35 -47.24 1.68
C ALA A 858 73.23 -47.63 0.71
N LEU A 859 73.29 -47.14 -0.54
CA LEU A 859 72.20 -47.19 -1.54
C LEU A 859 71.53 -48.58 -1.68
N ALA A 860 72.33 -49.65 -1.68
CA ALA A 860 71.84 -51.03 -1.82
C ALA A 860 70.85 -51.45 -0.71
N THR A 861 70.92 -50.81 0.46
CA THR A 861 70.06 -51.12 1.62
C THR A 861 68.86 -50.17 1.75
N CYS A 862 68.83 -49.08 0.99
CA CYS A 862 67.80 -48.04 1.09
C CYS A 862 67.02 -47.78 -0.22
N GLN A 863 67.38 -48.42 -1.33
CA GLN A 863 66.68 -48.30 -2.61
C GLN A 863 65.21 -48.76 -2.50
N GLY A 864 64.27 -47.96 -3.02
CA GLY A 864 62.83 -48.25 -3.00
C GLY A 864 62.13 -48.01 -1.66
N ARG A 865 62.83 -47.44 -0.67
CA ARG A 865 62.26 -47.09 0.64
C ARG A 865 62.10 -45.58 0.75
N MET A 866 61.01 -45.15 1.39
CA MET A 866 60.79 -43.74 1.76
C MET A 866 61.40 -43.48 3.13
N TYR A 867 62.09 -42.34 3.29
CA TYR A 867 62.70 -41.94 4.54
C TYR A 867 62.16 -40.59 4.96
N GLU A 868 61.49 -40.56 6.11
CA GLU A 868 60.98 -39.33 6.69
C GLU A 868 61.95 -38.74 7.71
N PHE A 869 62.18 -37.44 7.60
CA PHE A 869 62.97 -36.64 8.52
C PHE A 869 62.16 -35.45 9.01
N VAL A 870 62.07 -35.28 10.33
CA VAL A 870 61.36 -34.16 10.96
C VAL A 870 62.32 -33.40 11.85
N ASN A 871 62.66 -32.16 11.50
CA ASN A 871 63.49 -31.29 12.33
C ASN A 871 62.62 -30.42 13.23
N ILE A 872 62.70 -30.65 14.53
CA ILE A 872 61.81 -30.05 15.55
C ILE A 872 62.39 -28.79 16.22
N ASN A 873 63.63 -28.39 15.89
CA ASN A 873 64.35 -27.30 16.57
C ASN A 873 64.48 -25.99 15.76
N ALA A 874 63.86 -25.89 14.58
CA ALA A 874 63.96 -24.77 13.64
C ALA A 874 65.39 -24.39 13.16
N ALA A 875 66.42 -25.12 13.55
CA ALA A 875 67.82 -24.82 13.23
C ALA A 875 68.30 -25.57 11.97
N ALA A 876 69.32 -25.04 11.29
CA ALA A 876 69.86 -25.63 10.07
C ALA A 876 70.40 -27.05 10.31
N ALA A 877 69.93 -28.06 9.56
CA ALA A 877 70.48 -29.42 9.60
C ALA A 877 70.80 -29.93 8.20
N THR A 878 71.81 -30.81 8.09
CA THR A 878 72.31 -31.34 6.81
C THR A 878 72.07 -32.85 6.73
N ILE A 879 71.55 -33.33 5.59
CA ILE A 879 71.37 -34.77 5.30
C ILE A 879 72.29 -35.15 4.13
N LYS A 880 73.18 -36.12 4.36
CA LYS A 880 74.13 -36.61 3.36
C LYS A 880 73.74 -37.99 2.84
N GLY A 881 73.87 -38.16 1.52
CA GLY A 881 74.07 -39.47 0.92
C GLY A 881 75.56 -39.83 1.03
N ASN A 882 75.89 -41.11 0.86
CA ASN A 882 77.25 -41.65 1.01
C ASN A 882 78.34 -40.81 0.28
N GLY A 883 78.92 -39.83 1.00
CA GLY A 883 79.96 -38.92 0.51
C GLY A 883 79.51 -37.62 -0.18
N THR A 884 78.24 -37.50 -0.58
CA THR A 884 77.70 -36.31 -1.29
C THR A 884 76.52 -35.70 -0.53
N GLU A 885 76.56 -34.38 -0.35
CA GLU A 885 75.48 -33.63 0.31
C GLU A 885 74.22 -33.65 -0.55
N LEU A 886 73.15 -34.26 -0.02
CA LEU A 886 71.88 -34.38 -0.74
C LEU A 886 70.95 -33.21 -0.39
N ILE A 887 70.90 -32.79 0.88
CA ILE A 887 70.10 -31.64 1.34
C ILE A 887 70.90 -30.90 2.43
N GLY A 888 71.25 -29.63 2.19
CA GLY A 888 72.18 -28.85 3.02
C GLY A 888 71.60 -27.57 3.60
N ASN A 889 71.91 -27.29 4.88
CA ASN A 889 71.73 -25.99 5.54
C ASN A 889 70.31 -25.37 5.42
N VAL A 890 69.27 -26.19 5.59
CA VAL A 890 67.87 -25.77 5.42
C VAL A 890 67.37 -25.03 6.66
N THR A 891 67.31 -23.68 6.58
CA THR A 891 66.62 -22.80 7.53
C THR A 891 65.34 -22.23 6.92
N THR A 892 64.34 -21.97 7.75
CA THR A 892 62.94 -21.62 7.42
C THR A 892 62.67 -21.08 6.01
N ALA A 893 61.89 -21.87 5.27
CA ALA A 893 61.18 -21.58 4.00
C ALA A 893 62.04 -21.11 2.81
N ASN A 894 62.64 -22.05 2.07
CA ASN A 894 62.99 -21.90 0.64
C ASN A 894 63.07 -23.27 -0.06
N THR A 895 62.71 -23.33 -1.35
CA THR A 895 62.73 -24.53 -2.20
C THR A 895 64.17 -25.03 -2.44
N TYR A 896 64.44 -26.32 -2.23
CA TYR A 896 65.76 -26.91 -2.46
C TYR A 896 65.74 -27.78 -3.71
N THR A 897 66.64 -27.51 -4.65
CA THR A 897 66.82 -28.35 -5.85
C THR A 897 67.91 -29.36 -5.55
N LEU A 898 67.58 -30.65 -5.62
CA LEU A 898 68.58 -31.69 -5.48
C LEU A 898 69.64 -31.54 -6.59
N PRO A 899 70.89 -31.98 -6.40
CA PRO A 899 71.93 -31.94 -7.44
C PRO A 899 71.50 -32.61 -8.76
N SER A 900 70.49 -33.47 -8.74
CA SER A 900 69.86 -34.12 -9.90
C SER A 900 68.86 -33.23 -10.67
N GLY A 901 68.69 -31.95 -10.31
CA GLY A 901 67.84 -30.98 -11.02
C GLY A 901 66.34 -31.04 -10.70
N SER A 902 65.90 -31.93 -9.80
CA SER A 902 64.50 -32.05 -9.38
C SER A 902 64.23 -31.21 -8.12
N ALA A 903 63.18 -30.38 -8.16
CA ALA A 903 62.77 -29.53 -7.04
C ALA A 903 62.02 -30.34 -5.98
N VAL A 904 62.46 -30.29 -4.71
CA VAL A 904 61.77 -30.90 -3.58
C VAL A 904 61.03 -29.82 -2.79
N THR A 905 59.72 -30.02 -2.62
CA THR A 905 58.84 -29.07 -1.92
C THR A 905 58.97 -29.25 -0.41
N LEU A 906 59.69 -28.34 0.24
CA LEU A 906 59.84 -28.30 1.70
C LEU A 906 58.62 -27.61 2.33
N LYS A 907 57.86 -28.32 3.18
CA LYS A 907 56.83 -27.69 4.03
C LYS A 907 57.47 -27.20 5.34
N ALA A 908 57.72 -25.90 5.40
CA ALA A 908 58.21 -25.24 6.62
C ALA A 908 57.02 -24.80 7.50
N PHE A 909 57.08 -25.15 8.80
CA PHE A 909 56.24 -24.59 9.85
C PHE A 909 57.08 -23.59 10.68
N PRO A 910 56.47 -22.63 11.40
CA PRO A 910 57.21 -21.52 12.04
C PRO A 910 58.37 -21.95 12.96
N SER A 911 58.36 -23.19 13.46
CA SER A 911 59.39 -23.74 14.35
C SER A 911 59.92 -25.13 13.96
N ALA A 912 59.59 -25.67 12.79
CA ALA A 912 60.01 -27.02 12.36
C ALA A 912 59.92 -27.24 10.84
N TRP A 913 60.66 -28.20 10.30
CA TRP A 913 60.51 -28.62 8.89
C TRP A 913 60.55 -30.15 8.72
N ARG A 914 59.90 -30.65 7.67
CA ARG A 914 59.85 -32.10 7.34
C ARG A 914 60.27 -32.36 5.89
N VAL A 915 61.08 -33.41 5.70
CA VAL A 915 61.50 -33.95 4.40
C VAL A 915 61.10 -35.43 4.35
N VAL A 916 60.55 -35.89 3.24
CA VAL A 916 60.20 -37.31 3.00
C VAL A 916 60.81 -37.76 1.68
#